data_AF-A0A945WY34-F1
#
_entry.id   AF-A0A945WY34-F1
#
_cell.length_a   1.000
_cell.length_b   1.000
_cell.length_c   1.000
_cell.angle_alpha   90.00
_cell.angle_beta   90.00
_cell.angle_gamma   90.00
#
_symmetry.space_group_name_H-M   'P 1'
#
loop_
_entity.id
_entity.type
_entity.pdbx_description
1 polymer ?
#
loop_
_entity_poly.entity_id
_entity_poly.type
_entity_poly.pdbx_seq_one_letter_code
_entity_poly.pdbx_strand_id
1 'polypeptide(L)'
;MDSFFHRTKMLAVFACGVAVFGAPLATDEYCCVERRSLKPVCTMKVQAFTEKAEMVACPVSWTPISTIVEDGTLVKKGDVITTFDTTQTAFDLSVLKRELGVVEAQLAHRLTEIENQGAQMAERLEGLADKLAVLEARQARLRSLPVADEVEISRGKYRIAKMNAEAAEVDLARAKDRLAREMISVGEMSKAERAWRESGARGRFAEQELAYAELPATSGTLKEVELEVANVQLEIDKLTNELAEHKLISEIQKVGAQTRKKRIEIRISEKQEDLDSSTVQAPIDGYVTYNRTSGDWQTEIAVGAKMWENFNFLKIPDMSTLAFRGVMRESVRKHFAVGDPALVTLRGRGDDPVQGRIASISTLSHDLAEKEEGSWSSVGREFGVKVFDVVIATDGPCPWIRPGMVGAAEATAQAAMEGPAVPLRFAKARDGTHFLAVDGIFQEATGTVVQDVLVLDDDTWTGKTVGMRGRFSGTMEDGAEGREDERFSVSGELLPVKSIDVMVRDIGRWPWPKVTWLVDEETEVKAGDVVVKLDAKETKNRIREEENRLNEAKSRRDELSKRLELSKREGTFKLATERNLLAIEQLKADRVLSGVSAQALFGAELTRELTTIRLDDVTRRLEREEGKRVASVSPVELAKQRREKRRQVLKLEEARIKEKRVLAGADPVARSAAKLALLKQEVKTSVTEKEVGHSQLRQGFEYEQAVLSFVRYEKRLAKLKKQAANHVIASPGAGMICYNKIWNSGTISKVNVGSQVGPRFNILSIPDLSQMYVSVEVPEKYFSQVSEGMSLEVQIPSLGEMVLQARLVGLDFIFENKEKKDSQVGLYSSHEPLGEVVFKVRIQVDAGERKLKPGAVAEVFFPFRQF
;
A
#
# COMPACT_ATOMS: atom_id res chain seq x y z
N MET A 1 -41.74 -64.69 -22.70
CA MET A 1 -42.97 -64.62 -23.51
C MET A 1 -42.55 -64.14 -24.87
N ASP A 2 -42.64 -65.06 -25.84
CA ASP A 2 -42.84 -64.89 -27.29
C ASP A 2 -41.84 -64.01 -28.07
N SER A 3 -40.95 -64.61 -28.89
CA SER A 3 -41.17 -65.11 -30.27
C SER A 3 -40.71 -64.04 -31.28
N PHE A 4 -40.08 -64.27 -32.43
CA PHE A 4 -39.78 -65.48 -33.20
C PHE A 4 -38.74 -65.10 -34.31
N PHE A 5 -37.76 -66.00 -34.57
CA PHE A 5 -37.27 -66.48 -35.89
C PHE A 5 -36.72 -65.50 -36.98
N HIS A 6 -35.57 -65.73 -37.66
CA HIS A 6 -35.21 -66.93 -38.43
C HIS A 6 -33.67 -67.01 -38.70
N ARG A 7 -33.12 -68.21 -38.56
CA ARG A 7 -31.81 -68.71 -39.07
C ARG A 7 -32.14 -69.90 -39.97
N THR A 8 -31.39 -70.14 -41.05
CA THR A 8 -31.08 -71.48 -41.62
C THR A 8 -30.04 -71.33 -42.75
N LYS A 9 -28.80 -71.82 -42.60
CA LYS A 9 -28.23 -73.19 -42.84
C LYS A 9 -27.88 -73.46 -44.32
N MET A 10 -26.61 -73.81 -44.61
CA MET A 10 -26.23 -75.19 -44.93
C MET A 10 -24.71 -75.41 -45.02
N LEU A 11 -24.28 -76.53 -44.41
CA LEU A 11 -23.00 -77.21 -44.55
C LEU A 11 -23.07 -78.17 -45.75
N ALA A 12 -21.95 -78.40 -46.45
CA ALA A 12 -21.66 -79.69 -47.08
C ALA A 12 -20.13 -79.90 -47.21
N VAL A 13 -19.69 -81.07 -46.77
CA VAL A 13 -18.34 -81.66 -46.88
C VAL A 13 -18.40 -82.71 -47.99
N PHE A 14 -17.40 -82.84 -48.87
CA PHE A 14 -16.86 -84.12 -49.38
C PHE A 14 -15.57 -83.92 -50.21
N ALA A 15 -14.86 -85.03 -50.40
CA ALA A 15 -13.41 -85.19 -50.50
C ALA A 15 -12.81 -85.29 -51.93
N CYS A 16 -11.47 -85.21 -51.95
CA CYS A 16 -10.47 -85.81 -52.87
C CYS A 16 -10.69 -85.86 -54.40
N GLY A 17 -9.71 -85.33 -55.12
CA GLY A 17 -9.43 -85.69 -56.52
C GLY A 17 -8.26 -84.90 -57.10
N VAL A 18 -7.08 -85.51 -57.17
CA VAL A 18 -5.91 -84.99 -57.91
C VAL A 18 -6.19 -85.09 -59.41
N ALA A 19 -6.06 -83.97 -60.13
CA ALA A 19 -5.72 -83.96 -61.55
C ALA A 19 -5.02 -82.64 -61.92
N VAL A 20 -3.73 -82.76 -62.20
CA VAL A 20 -2.87 -81.76 -62.84
C VAL A 20 -3.41 -81.45 -64.23
N PHE A 21 -3.51 -80.16 -64.61
CA PHE A 21 -3.04 -79.62 -65.91
C PHE A 21 -3.30 -78.10 -66.01
N GLY A 22 -2.20 -77.34 -66.09
CA GLY A 22 -2.05 -76.08 -66.86
C GLY A 22 -2.87 -74.85 -66.47
N ALA A 23 -2.37 -74.04 -65.53
CA ALA A 23 -2.82 -72.65 -65.36
C ALA A 23 -1.95 -71.69 -66.21
N PRO A 24 -2.53 -70.68 -66.89
CA PRO A 24 -1.80 -69.69 -67.68
C PRO A 24 -1.09 -68.66 -66.77
N LEU A 25 0.09 -68.20 -67.22
CA LEU A 25 0.89 -67.15 -66.59
C LEU A 25 0.09 -65.84 -66.47
N ALA A 26 0.08 -65.26 -65.27
CA ALA A 26 -0.47 -63.93 -65.00
C ALA A 26 0.35 -62.85 -65.75
N THR A 27 -0.34 -61.92 -66.41
CA THR A 27 0.26 -60.76 -67.08
C THR A 27 0.82 -59.77 -66.05
N ASP A 28 2.11 -59.43 -66.15
CA ASP A 28 2.71 -58.36 -65.35
C ASP A 28 2.11 -57.00 -65.78
N GLU A 29 1.60 -56.22 -64.83
CA GLU A 29 1.15 -54.85 -65.05
C GLU A 29 2.34 -53.90 -65.06
N TYR A 30 2.35 -52.97 -66.03
CA TYR A 30 3.37 -51.94 -66.20
C TYR A 30 2.75 -50.54 -66.18
N CYS A 31 3.49 -49.56 -65.66
CA CYS A 31 3.13 -48.15 -65.65
C CYS A 31 4.26 -47.33 -66.26
N CYS A 32 3.94 -46.38 -67.13
CA CYS A 32 4.94 -45.41 -67.59
C CYS A 32 5.03 -44.27 -66.58
N VAL A 33 6.27 -43.90 -66.22
CA VAL A 33 6.49 -42.75 -65.35
C VAL A 33 6.24 -41.48 -66.14
N GLU A 34 5.24 -40.72 -65.73
CA GLU A 34 4.86 -39.46 -66.37
C GLU A 34 5.02 -38.32 -65.38
N ARG A 35 5.38 -37.14 -65.88
CA ARG A 35 5.40 -35.94 -65.05
C ARG A 35 3.99 -35.61 -64.58
N ARG A 36 3.80 -35.48 -63.27
CA ARG A 36 2.55 -35.00 -62.67
C ARG A 36 2.83 -33.82 -61.76
N SER A 37 1.90 -32.89 -61.77
CA SER A 37 1.82 -31.79 -60.81
C SER A 37 0.78 -32.16 -59.77
N LEU A 38 1.21 -32.54 -58.57
CA LEU A 38 0.33 -32.96 -57.48
C LEU A 38 0.42 -31.98 -56.30
N LYS A 39 -0.73 -31.60 -55.74
CA LYS A 39 -0.75 -30.76 -54.54
C LYS A 39 -0.76 -31.64 -53.29
N PRO A 40 0.21 -31.49 -52.37
CA PRO A 40 0.19 -32.16 -51.08
C PRO A 40 -1.12 -31.92 -50.31
N VAL A 41 -1.67 -32.98 -49.72
CA VAL A 41 -2.87 -32.94 -48.87
C VAL A 41 -2.52 -33.48 -47.49
N CYS A 42 -2.94 -32.78 -46.44
CA CYS A 42 -2.76 -33.20 -45.05
C CYS A 42 -4.11 -33.27 -44.33
N THR A 43 -4.41 -34.44 -43.77
CA THR A 43 -5.56 -34.64 -42.89
C THR A 43 -5.15 -34.43 -41.44
N MET A 44 -5.88 -33.59 -40.72
CA MET A 44 -5.64 -33.34 -39.30
C MET A 44 -6.96 -33.33 -38.53
N LYS A 45 -6.93 -33.75 -37.27
CA LYS A 45 -8.06 -33.58 -36.36
C LYS A 45 -8.11 -32.11 -35.94
N VAL A 46 -9.30 -31.53 -35.96
CA VAL A 46 -9.50 -30.13 -35.59
C VAL A 46 -10.64 -29.94 -34.60
N GLN A 47 -10.55 -28.86 -33.82
CA GLN A 47 -11.60 -28.42 -32.90
C GLN A 47 -11.94 -26.96 -33.17
N ALA A 48 -13.24 -26.66 -33.23
CA ALA A 48 -13.75 -25.29 -33.40
C ALA A 48 -13.53 -24.47 -32.12
N PHE A 49 -13.07 -23.23 -32.26
CA PHE A 49 -12.96 -22.27 -31.16
C PHE A 49 -13.15 -20.85 -31.70
N THR A 50 -13.29 -19.86 -30.81
CA THR A 50 -13.32 -18.43 -31.18
C THR A 50 -12.03 -17.78 -30.72
N GLU A 51 -11.39 -16.99 -31.58
CA GLU A 51 -10.18 -16.25 -31.20
C GLU A 51 -10.47 -15.15 -30.16
N LYS A 52 -11.66 -14.54 -30.25
CA LYS A 52 -12.11 -13.51 -29.30
C LYS A 52 -13.36 -13.96 -28.55
N ALA A 53 -13.44 -13.56 -27.29
CA ALA A 53 -14.63 -13.69 -26.47
C ALA A 53 -14.74 -12.49 -25.54
N GLU A 54 -15.94 -11.93 -25.41
CA GLU A 54 -16.22 -10.90 -24.42
C GLU A 54 -16.63 -11.54 -23.11
N MET A 55 -15.96 -11.14 -22.03
CA MET A 55 -16.25 -11.64 -20.70
C MET A 55 -17.24 -10.69 -20.04
N VAL A 56 -18.38 -11.21 -19.61
CA VAL A 56 -19.37 -10.42 -18.86
C VAL A 56 -19.02 -10.52 -17.38
N ALA A 57 -18.62 -9.37 -16.84
CA ALA A 57 -18.21 -9.23 -15.45
C ALA A 57 -19.40 -8.81 -14.57
N CYS A 58 -19.40 -9.26 -13.32
CA CYS A 58 -20.42 -8.85 -12.35
C CYS A 58 -20.24 -7.37 -11.97
N PRO A 59 -21.24 -6.49 -12.18
CA PRO A 59 -21.11 -5.06 -11.91
C PRO A 59 -21.27 -4.69 -10.44
N VAL A 60 -21.88 -5.58 -9.64
CA VAL A 60 -22.18 -5.36 -8.22
C VAL A 60 -21.52 -6.42 -7.35
N SER A 61 -21.13 -6.05 -6.13
CA SER A 61 -20.45 -6.99 -5.22
C SER A 61 -21.43 -7.72 -4.31
N TRP A 62 -21.40 -9.06 -4.34
CA TRP A 62 -22.06 -9.95 -3.38
C TRP A 62 -23.59 -9.86 -3.32
N THR A 63 -24.21 -9.29 -4.36
CA THR A 63 -25.66 -9.20 -4.52
C THR A 63 -26.20 -10.47 -5.20
N PRO A 64 -27.31 -11.06 -4.72
CA PRO A 64 -27.87 -12.26 -5.33
C PRO A 64 -28.48 -11.96 -6.70
N ILE A 65 -28.31 -12.89 -7.63
CA ILE A 65 -28.96 -12.85 -8.95
C ILE A 65 -30.48 -13.00 -8.77
N SER A 66 -31.25 -12.06 -9.31
CA SER A 66 -32.72 -12.14 -9.36
C SER A 66 -33.16 -12.90 -10.62
N THR A 67 -32.63 -12.54 -11.78
CA THR A 67 -32.89 -13.24 -13.04
C THR A 67 -31.61 -13.41 -13.86
N ILE A 68 -31.49 -14.52 -14.58
CA ILE A 68 -30.38 -14.79 -15.50
C ILE A 68 -30.89 -15.57 -16.71
N VAL A 69 -30.37 -15.24 -17.89
CA VAL A 69 -30.66 -15.95 -19.14
C VAL A 69 -29.94 -17.31 -19.15
N GLU A 70 -30.63 -18.36 -19.64
CA GLU A 70 -30.12 -19.73 -19.66
C GLU A 70 -28.84 -19.91 -20.49
N ASP A 71 -28.00 -20.87 -20.09
CA ASP A 71 -26.77 -21.23 -20.81
C ASP A 71 -27.08 -21.68 -22.25
N GLY A 72 -26.38 -21.10 -23.23
CA GLY A 72 -26.60 -21.35 -24.66
C GLY A 72 -27.69 -20.51 -25.32
N THR A 73 -28.30 -19.55 -24.63
CA THR A 73 -29.29 -18.63 -25.23
C THR A 73 -28.62 -17.61 -26.14
N LEU A 74 -29.26 -17.29 -27.27
CA LEU A 74 -28.82 -16.24 -28.20
C LEU A 74 -29.32 -14.87 -27.73
N VAL A 75 -28.42 -13.91 -27.54
CA VAL A 75 -28.73 -12.54 -27.13
C VAL A 75 -28.23 -11.53 -28.16
N LYS A 76 -28.95 -10.42 -28.30
CA LYS A 76 -28.49 -9.24 -29.06
C LYS A 76 -27.86 -8.23 -28.11
N LYS A 77 -26.95 -7.42 -28.64
CA LYS A 77 -26.32 -6.31 -27.95
C LYS A 77 -27.38 -5.38 -27.36
N GLY A 78 -27.30 -5.18 -26.05
CA GLY A 78 -28.25 -4.40 -25.27
C GLY A 78 -29.38 -5.21 -24.59
N ASP A 79 -29.57 -6.49 -24.94
CA ASP A 79 -30.54 -7.34 -24.25
C ASP A 79 -30.12 -7.54 -22.79
N VAL A 80 -31.10 -7.54 -21.87
CA VAL A 80 -30.85 -7.76 -20.45
C VAL A 80 -30.57 -9.24 -20.21
N ILE A 81 -29.35 -9.57 -19.79
CA ILE A 81 -28.92 -10.94 -19.54
C ILE A 81 -29.09 -11.31 -18.07
N THR A 82 -28.82 -10.38 -17.16
CA THR A 82 -28.84 -10.64 -15.72
C THR A 82 -29.34 -9.43 -14.96
N THR A 83 -30.24 -9.65 -13.99
CA THR A 83 -30.65 -8.62 -13.03
C THR A 83 -30.35 -9.09 -11.61
N PHE A 84 -29.95 -8.15 -10.75
CA PHE A 84 -29.64 -8.39 -9.35
C PHE A 84 -30.76 -7.89 -8.44
N ASP A 85 -30.90 -8.49 -7.26
CA ASP A 85 -31.87 -8.02 -6.25
C ASP A 85 -31.45 -6.66 -5.68
N THR A 86 -32.33 -5.66 -5.80
CA THR A 86 -32.08 -4.28 -5.37
C THR A 86 -32.68 -3.96 -3.99
N THR A 87 -33.45 -4.86 -3.38
CA THR A 87 -34.21 -4.60 -2.16
C THR A 87 -33.32 -4.17 -0.99
N GLN A 88 -32.26 -4.93 -0.70
CA GLN A 88 -31.31 -4.61 0.36
C GLN A 88 -30.53 -3.33 0.06
N THR A 89 -30.07 -3.15 -1.18
CA THR A 89 -29.30 -1.97 -1.60
C THR A 89 -30.13 -0.68 -1.48
N ALA A 90 -31.42 -0.72 -1.83
CA ALA A 90 -32.33 0.41 -1.70
C ALA A 90 -32.63 0.74 -0.22
N PHE A 91 -32.76 -0.28 0.63
CA PHE A 91 -32.88 -0.09 2.08
C PHE A 91 -31.63 0.58 2.65
N ASP A 92 -30.43 0.06 2.34
CA ASP A 92 -29.15 0.61 2.80
C ASP A 92 -28.96 2.06 2.36
N LEU A 93 -29.36 2.40 1.12
CA LEU A 93 -29.35 3.78 0.62
C LEU A 93 -30.27 4.71 1.43
N SER A 94 -31.46 4.23 1.82
CA SER A 94 -32.38 5.00 2.66
C SER A 94 -31.80 5.25 4.07
N VAL A 95 -31.07 4.27 4.62
CA VAL A 95 -30.36 4.38 5.91
C VAL A 95 -29.24 5.42 5.79
N LEU A 96 -28.40 5.35 4.76
CA LEU A 96 -27.32 6.31 4.53
C LEU A 96 -27.83 7.75 4.36
N LYS A 97 -28.97 7.95 3.68
CA LYS A 97 -29.61 9.28 3.57
C LYS A 97 -30.08 9.82 4.92
N ARG A 98 -30.62 8.98 5.80
CA ARG A 98 -30.98 9.37 7.17
C ARG A 98 -29.73 9.69 8.00
N GLU A 99 -28.69 8.87 7.89
CA GLU A 99 -27.40 9.13 8.55
C GLU A 99 -26.80 10.49 8.12
N LEU A 100 -26.90 10.84 6.84
CA LEU A 100 -26.47 12.14 6.33
C LEU A 100 -27.18 13.29 7.05
N GLY A 101 -28.52 13.23 7.16
CA GLY A 101 -29.30 14.25 7.87
C GLY A 101 -28.92 14.38 9.36
N VAL A 102 -28.65 13.26 10.04
CA VAL A 102 -28.15 13.29 11.43
C VAL A 102 -26.77 13.94 11.51
N VAL A 103 -25.86 13.61 10.59
CA VAL A 103 -24.51 14.19 10.55
C VAL A 103 -24.55 15.69 10.27
N GLU A 104 -25.45 16.16 9.41
CA GLU A 104 -25.65 17.59 9.16
C GLU A 104 -26.16 18.35 10.38
N ALA A 105 -27.16 17.81 11.08
CA ALA A 105 -27.67 18.40 12.31
C ALA A 105 -26.59 18.46 13.41
N GLN A 106 -25.81 17.38 13.57
CA GLN A 106 -24.67 17.34 14.48
C GLN A 106 -23.58 18.34 14.11
N LEU A 107 -23.32 18.53 12.81
CA LEU A 107 -22.35 19.50 12.31
C LEU A 107 -22.79 20.92 12.63
N ALA A 108 -24.07 21.26 12.38
CA ALA A 108 -24.62 22.56 12.72
C ALA A 108 -24.51 22.85 14.23
N HIS A 109 -24.89 21.89 15.08
CA HIS A 109 -24.79 22.03 16.53
C HIS A 109 -23.33 22.26 16.99
N ARG A 110 -22.39 21.45 16.50
CA ARG A 110 -20.96 21.60 16.83
C ARG A 110 -20.39 22.95 16.42
N LEU A 111 -20.79 23.48 15.25
CA LEU A 111 -20.34 24.82 14.82
C LEU A 111 -20.81 25.90 15.79
N THR A 112 -22.06 25.83 16.27
CA THR A 112 -22.56 26.79 17.27
C THR A 112 -21.84 26.67 18.62
N GLU A 113 -21.50 25.46 19.07
CA GLU A 113 -20.72 25.27 20.30
C GLU A 113 -19.33 25.88 20.19
N ILE A 114 -18.68 25.69 19.04
CA ILE A 114 -17.37 26.27 18.73
C ILE A 114 -17.43 27.80 18.76
N GLU A 115 -18.42 28.41 18.10
CA GLU A 115 -18.60 29.87 18.09
C GLU A 115 -18.80 30.43 19.50
N ASN A 116 -19.65 29.78 20.30
CA ASN A 116 -19.89 30.15 21.68
C ASN A 116 -18.63 30.07 22.54
N GLN A 117 -17.82 29.02 22.39
CA GLN A 117 -16.55 28.89 23.10
C GLN A 117 -15.56 29.99 22.70
N GLY A 118 -15.46 30.30 21.41
CA GLY A 118 -14.61 31.39 20.92
C GLY A 118 -15.02 32.76 21.50
N ALA A 119 -16.32 33.03 21.56
CA ALA A 119 -16.87 34.25 22.17
C ALA A 119 -16.56 34.34 23.67
N GLN A 120 -16.75 33.24 24.42
CA GLN A 120 -16.44 33.20 25.86
C GLN A 120 -14.94 33.45 26.15
N MET A 121 -14.04 32.93 25.31
CA MET A 121 -12.60 33.19 25.47
C MET A 121 -12.25 34.65 25.16
N ALA A 122 -12.90 35.26 24.17
CA ALA A 122 -12.71 36.67 23.83
C ALA A 122 -13.18 37.60 24.96
N GLU A 123 -14.35 37.33 25.56
CA GLU A 123 -14.87 38.09 26.71
C GLU A 123 -13.93 37.99 27.93
N ARG A 124 -13.36 36.81 28.20
CA ARG A 124 -12.36 36.64 29.26
C ARG A 124 -11.10 37.47 29.01
N LEU A 125 -10.65 37.54 27.76
CA LEU A 125 -9.48 38.33 27.36
C LEU A 125 -9.74 39.82 27.61
N GLU A 126 -10.91 40.33 27.22
CA GLU A 126 -11.33 41.70 27.50
C GLU A 126 -11.33 41.99 29.01
N GLY A 127 -11.92 41.10 29.82
CA GLY A 127 -11.90 41.24 31.28
C GLY A 127 -10.49 41.19 31.91
N LEU A 128 -9.52 40.52 31.28
CA LEU A 128 -8.12 40.57 31.70
C LEU A 128 -7.42 41.86 31.25
N ALA A 129 -7.75 42.38 30.07
CA ALA A 129 -7.23 43.67 29.58
C ALA A 129 -7.67 44.82 30.49
N ASP A 130 -8.91 44.81 30.96
CA ASP A 130 -9.41 45.79 31.94
C ASP A 130 -8.63 45.72 33.27
N LYS A 131 -8.40 44.51 33.77
CA LYS A 131 -7.58 44.30 34.98
C LYS A 131 -6.14 44.79 34.78
N LEU A 132 -5.56 44.53 33.62
CA LEU A 132 -4.23 45.00 33.27
C LEU A 132 -4.18 46.53 33.28
N ALA A 133 -5.15 47.20 32.65
CA ALA A 133 -5.23 48.66 32.63
C ALA A 133 -5.32 49.27 34.04
N VAL A 134 -6.09 48.64 34.95
CA VAL A 134 -6.17 49.07 36.35
C VAL A 134 -4.83 48.92 37.07
N LEU A 135 -4.12 47.81 36.85
CA LEU A 135 -2.80 47.57 37.45
C LEU A 135 -1.72 48.49 36.87
N GLU A 136 -1.73 48.75 35.57
CA GLU A 136 -0.82 49.69 34.90
C GLU A 136 -1.05 51.12 35.38
N ALA A 137 -2.30 51.54 35.57
CA ALA A 137 -2.63 52.83 36.17
C ALA A 137 -2.11 52.92 37.62
N ARG A 138 -2.23 51.84 38.41
CA ARG A 138 -1.66 51.74 39.76
C ARG A 138 -0.14 51.83 39.74
N GLN A 139 0.51 51.13 38.81
CA GLN A 139 1.96 51.14 38.64
C GLN A 139 2.47 52.53 38.23
N ALA A 140 1.80 53.18 37.27
CA ALA A 140 2.11 54.53 36.82
C ALA A 140 2.00 55.53 37.97
N ARG A 141 0.92 55.42 38.79
CA ARG A 141 0.78 56.22 40.01
C ARG A 141 1.94 56.01 40.96
N LEU A 142 2.33 54.76 41.24
CA LEU A 142 3.46 54.47 42.13
C LEU A 142 4.79 55.02 41.59
N ARG A 143 5.03 54.93 40.27
CA ARG A 143 6.23 55.50 39.64
C ARG A 143 6.26 57.02 39.66
N SER A 144 5.09 57.67 39.68
CA SER A 144 4.97 59.12 39.81
C SER A 144 5.15 59.65 41.24
N LEU A 145 5.32 58.77 42.24
CA LEU A 145 5.58 59.21 43.61
C LEU A 145 7.00 59.77 43.76
N PRO A 146 7.17 60.93 44.43
CA PRO A 146 6.14 61.70 45.11
C PRO A 146 5.27 62.57 44.15
N VAL A 147 3.95 62.55 44.34
CA VAL A 147 3.00 63.33 43.51
C VAL A 147 3.08 64.80 43.93
N ALA A 148 3.41 65.69 42.98
CA ALA A 148 3.62 67.11 43.24
C ALA A 148 2.44 67.78 43.98
N ASP A 149 1.20 67.46 43.59
CA ASP A 149 0.00 68.01 44.23
C ASP A 149 -0.15 67.56 45.70
N GLU A 150 0.12 66.29 46.01
CA GLU A 150 0.04 65.76 47.38
C GLU A 150 1.14 66.36 48.28
N VAL A 151 2.34 66.57 47.73
CA VAL A 151 3.45 67.26 48.41
C VAL A 151 3.09 68.73 48.67
N GLU A 152 2.54 69.43 47.68
CA GLU A 152 2.19 70.86 47.83
C GLU A 152 1.04 71.06 48.83
N ILE A 153 0.05 70.15 48.86
CA ILE A 153 -0.99 70.12 49.90
C ILE A 153 -0.37 69.94 51.29
N SER A 154 0.56 68.99 51.44
CA SER A 154 1.24 68.71 52.72
C SER A 154 2.13 69.89 53.14
N ARG A 155 2.79 70.54 52.18
CA ARG A 155 3.59 71.76 52.39
C ARG A 155 2.72 72.92 52.83
N GLY A 156 1.53 73.08 52.24
CA GLY A 156 0.53 74.06 52.67
C GLY A 156 0.07 73.84 54.11
N LYS A 157 -0.26 72.59 54.47
CA LYS A 157 -0.63 72.22 55.86
C LYS A 157 0.49 72.52 56.85
N TYR A 158 1.73 72.14 56.52
CA TYR A 158 2.90 72.46 57.34
C TYR A 158 3.10 73.97 57.48
N ARG A 159 2.97 74.74 56.40
CA ARG A 159 3.06 76.21 56.42
C ARG A 159 2.03 76.84 57.36
N ILE A 160 0.78 76.41 57.29
CA ILE A 160 -0.29 76.88 58.18
C ILE A 160 -0.01 76.49 59.63
N ALA A 161 0.38 75.24 59.88
CA ALA A 161 0.68 74.75 61.22
C ALA A 161 1.89 75.49 61.84
N LYS A 162 2.92 75.77 61.04
CA LYS A 162 4.10 76.56 61.43
C LYS A 162 3.72 78.01 61.76
N MET A 163 2.96 78.68 60.89
CA MET A 163 2.46 80.04 61.16
C MET A 163 1.63 80.11 62.44
N ASN A 164 0.78 79.11 62.70
CA ASN A 164 0.00 79.03 63.95
C ASN A 164 0.89 78.81 65.18
N ALA A 165 1.97 78.06 65.06
CA ALA A 165 2.93 77.85 66.15
C ALA A 165 3.73 79.14 66.44
N GLU A 166 4.19 79.83 65.41
CA GLU A 166 4.89 81.13 65.51
C GLU A 166 3.98 82.21 66.10
N ALA A 167 2.72 82.30 65.65
CA ALA A 167 1.74 83.24 66.21
C ALA A 167 1.49 82.95 67.71
N ALA A 168 1.32 81.67 68.08
CA ALA A 168 1.14 81.28 69.47
C ALA A 168 2.39 81.55 70.33
N GLU A 169 3.59 81.51 69.76
CA GLU A 169 4.84 81.87 70.43
C GLU A 169 4.88 83.37 70.75
N VAL A 170 4.52 84.21 69.77
CA VAL A 170 4.41 85.67 69.97
C VAL A 170 3.36 85.98 71.04
N ASP A 171 2.20 85.32 71.00
CA ASP A 171 1.15 85.51 72.01
C ASP A 171 1.59 85.05 73.40
N LEU A 172 2.36 83.97 73.51
CA LEU A 172 2.97 83.56 74.77
C LEU A 172 3.98 84.60 75.28
N ALA A 173 4.83 85.15 74.41
CA ALA A 173 5.79 86.19 74.78
C ALA A 173 5.07 87.44 75.29
N ARG A 174 4.01 87.88 74.60
CA ARG A 174 3.14 88.98 75.05
C ARG A 174 2.46 88.66 76.37
N ALA A 175 1.94 87.44 76.55
CA ALA A 175 1.33 87.04 77.81
C ALA A 175 2.35 87.05 78.97
N LYS A 176 3.59 86.60 78.74
CA LYS A 176 4.68 86.68 79.73
C LYS A 176 4.99 88.12 80.14
N ASP A 177 5.10 89.03 79.18
CA ASP A 177 5.31 90.46 79.45
C ASP A 177 4.13 91.10 80.20
N ARG A 178 2.89 90.82 79.77
CA ARG A 178 1.68 91.31 80.48
C ARG A 178 1.57 90.77 81.91
N LEU A 179 1.98 89.52 82.14
CA LEU A 179 2.03 88.93 83.48
C LEU A 179 3.08 89.61 84.35
N ALA A 180 4.26 89.92 83.80
CA ALA A 180 5.32 90.65 84.51
C ALA A 180 4.89 92.07 84.90
N ARG A 181 3.96 92.66 84.15
CA ARG A 181 3.31 93.95 84.44
C ARG A 181 2.01 93.83 85.24
N GLU A 182 1.71 92.65 85.79
CA GLU A 182 0.51 92.35 86.59
C GLU A 182 -0.85 92.58 85.89
N MET A 183 -0.87 92.65 84.55
CA MET A 183 -2.09 92.95 83.77
C MET A 183 -2.93 91.72 83.41
N ILE A 184 -2.40 90.51 83.58
CA ILE A 184 -3.13 89.25 83.33
C ILE A 184 -2.87 88.24 84.45
N SER A 185 -3.76 87.27 84.59
CA SER A 185 -3.59 86.19 85.56
C SER A 185 -2.58 85.12 85.09
N VAL A 186 -1.97 84.41 86.05
CA VAL A 186 -1.15 83.22 85.76
C VAL A 186 -1.95 82.17 84.98
N GLY A 187 -3.27 82.13 85.16
CA GLY A 187 -4.19 81.26 84.41
C GLY A 187 -4.27 81.61 82.93
N GLU A 188 -4.30 82.89 82.57
CA GLU A 188 -4.31 83.37 81.18
C GLU A 188 -2.96 83.16 80.50
N MET A 189 -1.84 83.39 81.19
CA MET A 189 -0.51 83.04 80.68
C MET A 189 -0.39 81.53 80.43
N SER A 190 -0.90 80.69 81.35
CA SER A 190 -0.90 79.23 81.17
C SER A 190 -1.76 78.78 79.98
N LYS A 191 -2.87 79.47 79.68
CA LYS A 191 -3.67 79.22 78.47
C LYS A 191 -2.85 79.50 77.20
N ALA A 192 -2.12 80.62 77.16
CA ALA A 192 -1.23 80.95 76.04
C ALA A 192 -0.07 79.94 75.91
N GLU A 193 0.52 79.51 77.04
CA GLU A 193 1.59 78.49 77.03
C GLU A 193 1.10 77.15 76.49
N ARG A 194 -0.10 76.73 76.88
CA ARG A 194 -0.74 75.50 76.37
C ARG A 194 -1.01 75.60 74.87
N ALA A 195 -1.56 76.72 74.41
CA ALA A 195 -1.84 76.94 72.98
C ALA A 195 -0.55 76.88 72.14
N TRP A 196 0.54 77.50 72.61
CA TRP A 196 1.85 77.40 71.97
C TRP A 196 2.37 75.96 71.90
N ARG A 197 2.31 75.22 73.01
CA ARG A 197 2.73 73.81 73.04
C ARG A 197 1.90 72.92 72.12
N GLU A 198 0.57 73.07 72.11
CA GLU A 198 -0.33 72.30 71.26
C GLU A 198 -0.10 72.61 69.76
N SER A 199 0.08 73.89 69.41
CA SER A 199 0.41 74.30 68.03
C SER A 199 1.79 73.80 67.60
N GLY A 200 2.80 73.83 68.49
CA GLY A 200 4.13 73.30 68.22
C GLY A 200 4.14 71.77 67.97
N ALA A 201 3.35 71.01 68.73
CA ALA A 201 3.17 69.57 68.50
C ALA A 201 2.50 69.28 67.15
N ARG A 202 1.46 70.05 66.79
CA ARG A 202 0.81 69.95 65.46
C ARG A 202 1.74 70.34 64.32
N GLY A 203 2.63 71.32 64.54
CA GLY A 203 3.67 71.72 63.59
C GLY A 203 4.64 70.59 63.27
N ARG A 204 5.19 69.93 64.31
CA ARG A 204 6.06 68.74 64.14
C ARG A 204 5.37 67.59 63.42
N PHE A 205 4.11 67.32 63.75
CA PHE A 205 3.34 66.29 63.06
C PHE A 205 3.15 66.63 61.57
N ALA A 206 2.82 67.88 61.23
CA ALA A 206 2.69 68.32 59.84
C ALA A 206 4.04 68.28 59.09
N GLU A 207 5.16 68.52 59.79
CA GLU A 207 6.52 68.36 59.24
C GLU A 207 6.83 66.90 58.91
N GLN A 208 6.50 65.98 59.81
CA GLN A 208 6.63 64.53 59.59
C GLN A 208 5.73 64.04 58.44
N GLU A 209 4.49 64.56 58.33
CA GLU A 209 3.60 64.25 57.20
C GLU A 209 4.15 64.74 55.86
N LEU A 210 4.73 65.95 55.81
CA LEU A 210 5.39 66.47 54.61
C LEU A 210 6.59 65.61 54.22
N ALA A 211 7.47 65.31 55.18
CA ALA A 211 8.64 64.47 54.95
C ALA A 211 8.26 63.07 54.43
N TYR A 212 7.13 62.52 54.89
CA TYR A 212 6.59 61.26 54.37
C TYR A 212 6.01 61.39 52.96
N ALA A 213 5.31 62.48 52.66
CA ALA A 213 4.74 62.74 51.33
C ALA A 213 5.82 62.94 50.24
N GLU A 214 7.02 63.40 50.62
CA GLU A 214 8.17 63.57 49.73
C GLU A 214 8.91 62.25 49.42
N LEU A 215 8.56 61.14 50.10
CA LEU A 215 9.21 59.85 49.86
C LEU A 215 8.72 59.21 48.55
N PRO A 216 9.64 58.60 47.76
CA PRO A 216 9.25 57.80 46.61
C PRO A 216 8.58 56.49 47.04
N ALA A 217 7.92 55.82 46.09
CA ALA A 217 7.36 54.49 46.32
C ALA A 217 8.43 53.51 46.85
N THR A 218 8.06 52.68 47.81
CA THR A 218 8.96 51.64 48.32
C THR A 218 9.23 50.60 47.23
N SER A 219 10.49 50.22 47.02
CA SER A 219 10.90 49.23 46.02
C SER A 219 10.05 47.95 46.07
N GLY A 220 9.74 47.43 47.27
CA GLY A 220 8.88 46.26 47.43
C GLY A 220 7.42 46.45 46.98
N THR A 221 6.83 47.65 47.17
CA THR A 221 5.45 47.93 46.71
C THR A 221 5.36 48.05 45.19
N LEU A 222 6.39 48.64 44.56
CA LEU A 222 6.46 48.73 43.10
C LEU A 222 6.66 47.35 42.48
N LYS A 223 7.56 46.55 43.06
CA LYS A 223 7.85 45.19 42.61
C LYS A 223 6.65 44.24 42.75
N GLU A 224 5.84 44.40 43.81
CA GLU A 224 4.58 43.66 43.98
C GLU A 224 3.63 43.91 42.80
N VAL A 225 3.39 45.18 42.45
CA VAL A 225 2.52 45.54 41.32
C VAL A 225 3.12 45.11 39.98
N GLU A 226 4.45 45.18 39.81
CA GLU A 226 5.13 44.67 38.62
C GLU A 226 4.92 43.17 38.41
N LEU A 227 4.96 42.38 39.49
CA LEU A 227 4.69 40.95 39.44
C LEU A 227 3.20 40.65 39.19
N GLU A 228 2.29 41.46 39.74
CA GLU A 228 0.84 41.37 39.44
C GLU A 228 0.57 41.66 37.96
N VAL A 229 1.16 42.72 37.39
CA VAL A 229 1.09 43.05 35.96
C VAL A 229 1.64 41.91 35.11
N ALA A 230 2.82 41.39 35.46
CA ALA A 230 3.44 40.28 34.73
C ALA A 230 2.56 39.01 34.75
N ASN A 231 1.89 38.72 35.86
CA ASN A 231 0.96 37.57 35.95
C ASN A 231 -0.26 37.74 35.04
N VAL A 232 -0.87 38.92 35.02
CA VAL A 232 -2.03 39.19 34.15
C VAL A 232 -1.59 39.17 32.67
N GLN A 233 -0.43 39.71 32.34
CA GLN A 233 0.14 39.63 30.99
C GLN A 233 0.39 38.19 30.57
N LEU A 234 0.98 37.36 31.43
CA LEU A 234 1.13 35.92 31.17
C LEU A 234 -0.22 35.25 30.91
N GLU A 235 -1.27 35.63 31.63
CA GLU A 235 -2.62 35.05 31.49
C GLU A 235 -3.28 35.48 30.17
N ILE A 236 -3.10 36.75 29.78
CA ILE A 236 -3.51 37.27 28.45
C ILE A 236 -2.75 36.53 27.34
N ASP A 237 -1.43 36.37 27.47
CA ASP A 237 -0.62 35.61 26.53
C ASP A 237 -1.13 34.16 26.44
N LYS A 238 -1.41 33.51 27.57
CA LYS A 238 -1.97 32.16 27.54
C LYS A 238 -3.31 32.11 26.79
N LEU A 239 -4.27 32.96 27.16
CA LEU A 239 -5.61 32.98 26.55
C LEU A 239 -5.59 33.37 25.06
N THR A 240 -4.74 34.31 24.66
CA THR A 240 -4.57 34.69 23.24
C THR A 240 -4.09 33.50 22.41
N ASN A 241 -3.19 32.68 22.95
CA ASN A 241 -2.70 31.48 22.28
C ASN A 241 -3.74 30.36 22.29
N GLU A 242 -4.42 30.10 23.40
CA GLU A 242 -5.55 29.16 23.46
C GLU A 242 -6.64 29.54 22.45
N LEU A 243 -6.91 30.84 22.26
CA LEU A 243 -7.87 31.35 21.28
C LEU A 243 -7.39 31.15 19.84
N ALA A 244 -6.10 31.35 19.56
CA ALA A 244 -5.51 31.06 18.25
C ALA A 244 -5.55 29.56 17.92
N GLU A 245 -5.24 28.71 18.91
CA GLU A 245 -5.33 27.25 18.79
C GLU A 245 -6.77 26.78 18.62
N HIS A 246 -7.70 27.34 19.39
CA HIS A 246 -9.13 27.04 19.28
C HIS A 246 -9.65 27.37 17.88
N LYS A 247 -9.23 28.49 17.28
CA LYS A 247 -9.54 28.84 15.88
C LYS A 247 -9.03 27.78 14.89
N LEU A 248 -7.78 27.34 15.04
CA LEU A 248 -7.20 26.29 14.19
C LEU A 248 -7.90 24.94 14.37
N ILE A 249 -8.18 24.54 15.61
CA ILE A 249 -8.89 23.30 15.94
C ILE A 249 -10.31 23.33 15.39
N SER A 250 -11.00 24.46 15.55
CA SER A 250 -12.32 24.72 14.96
C SER A 250 -12.32 24.50 13.45
N GLU A 251 -11.31 25.03 12.75
CA GLU A 251 -11.19 24.90 11.30
C GLU A 251 -10.91 23.44 10.88
N ILE A 252 -10.04 22.74 11.61
CA ILE A 252 -9.78 21.30 11.40
C ILE A 252 -11.05 20.48 11.66
N GLN A 253 -11.78 20.76 12.74
CA GLN A 253 -13.02 20.06 13.07
C GLN A 253 -14.10 20.31 12.01
N LYS A 254 -14.19 21.54 11.48
CA LYS A 254 -15.07 21.88 10.36
C LYS A 254 -14.72 21.08 9.11
N VAL A 255 -13.45 21.03 8.73
CA VAL A 255 -12.97 20.22 7.60
C VAL A 255 -13.19 18.73 7.84
N GLY A 256 -12.95 18.22 9.04
CA GLY A 256 -13.17 16.82 9.42
C GLY A 256 -14.65 16.43 9.35
N ALA A 257 -15.53 17.29 9.86
CA ALA A 257 -16.98 17.10 9.79
C ALA A 257 -17.50 17.18 8.34
N GLN A 258 -16.97 18.10 7.53
CA GLN A 258 -17.23 18.16 6.09
C GLN A 258 -16.71 16.92 5.35
N THR A 259 -15.56 16.37 5.74
CA THR A 259 -15.00 15.15 5.15
C THR A 259 -15.85 13.93 5.50
N ARG A 260 -16.37 13.87 6.73
CA ARG A 260 -17.32 12.82 7.14
C ARG A 260 -18.60 12.90 6.34
N LYS A 261 -19.13 14.11 6.14
CA LYS A 261 -20.28 14.37 5.24
C LYS A 261 -19.97 13.87 3.82
N LYS A 262 -18.86 14.30 3.22
CA LYS A 262 -18.41 13.84 1.89
C LYS A 262 -18.27 12.33 1.79
N ARG A 263 -17.77 11.64 2.82
CA ARG A 263 -17.65 10.17 2.82
C ARG A 263 -19.01 9.47 2.82
N ILE A 264 -20.02 10.05 3.47
CA ILE A 264 -21.38 9.51 3.42
C ILE A 264 -22.01 9.83 2.07
N GLU A 265 -21.79 11.02 1.52
CA GLU A 265 -22.22 11.38 0.16
C GLU A 265 -21.64 10.44 -0.90
N ILE A 266 -20.34 10.11 -0.82
CA ILE A 266 -19.69 9.13 -1.70
C ILE A 266 -20.33 7.74 -1.54
N ARG A 267 -20.60 7.29 -0.32
CA ARG A 267 -21.28 5.99 -0.11
C ARG A 267 -22.71 6.00 -0.64
N ILE A 268 -23.41 7.14 -0.55
CA ILE A 268 -24.73 7.30 -1.16
C ILE A 268 -24.61 7.23 -2.68
N SER A 269 -23.59 7.87 -3.29
CA SER A 269 -23.39 7.80 -4.75
C SER A 269 -23.00 6.40 -5.20
N GLU A 270 -22.09 5.71 -4.50
CA GLU A 270 -21.72 4.30 -4.76
C GLU A 270 -22.96 3.40 -4.68
N LYS A 271 -23.79 3.56 -3.65
CA LYS A 271 -25.03 2.77 -3.51
C LYS A 271 -26.09 3.12 -4.57
N GLN A 272 -26.09 4.36 -5.04
CA GLN A 272 -26.94 4.77 -6.15
C GLN A 272 -26.45 4.15 -7.46
N GLU A 273 -25.14 4.14 -7.70
CA GLU A 273 -24.51 3.47 -8.84
C GLU A 273 -24.71 1.95 -8.81
N ASP A 274 -24.66 1.31 -7.63
CA ASP A 274 -24.99 -0.11 -7.46
C ASP A 274 -26.44 -0.41 -7.89
N LEU A 275 -27.38 0.50 -7.59
CA LEU A 275 -28.78 0.37 -8.01
C LEU A 275 -28.92 0.57 -9.52
N ASP A 276 -28.23 1.55 -10.09
CA ASP A 276 -28.28 1.85 -11.52
C ASP A 276 -27.60 0.72 -12.34
N SER A 277 -26.55 0.11 -11.80
CA SER A 277 -25.76 -0.98 -12.41
C SER A 277 -26.28 -2.38 -12.07
N SER A 278 -27.44 -2.48 -11.39
CA SER A 278 -28.07 -3.75 -11.01
C SER A 278 -28.61 -4.56 -12.19
N THR A 279 -28.51 -4.02 -13.41
CA THR A 279 -28.93 -4.67 -14.65
C THR A 279 -27.75 -4.79 -15.61
N VAL A 280 -27.46 -6.01 -16.05
CA VAL A 280 -26.37 -6.34 -16.97
C VAL A 280 -26.94 -6.59 -18.36
N GLN A 281 -26.45 -5.83 -19.32
CA GLN A 281 -26.82 -5.95 -20.73
C GLN A 281 -25.72 -6.67 -21.53
N ALA A 282 -26.11 -7.29 -22.65
CA ALA A 282 -25.19 -7.94 -23.56
C ALA A 282 -24.24 -6.93 -24.24
N PRO A 283 -22.90 -7.08 -24.13
CA PRO A 283 -21.95 -6.17 -24.78
C PRO A 283 -21.87 -6.38 -26.31
N ILE A 284 -22.05 -7.62 -26.76
CA ILE A 284 -22.02 -8.04 -28.17
C ILE A 284 -23.12 -9.08 -28.43
N ASP A 285 -23.44 -9.28 -29.70
CA ASP A 285 -24.35 -10.33 -30.16
C ASP A 285 -23.67 -11.70 -30.03
N GLY A 286 -24.37 -12.72 -29.51
CA GLY A 286 -23.80 -14.06 -29.45
C GLY A 286 -24.52 -15.01 -28.49
N TYR A 287 -23.92 -16.18 -28.29
CA TYR A 287 -24.43 -17.18 -27.34
C TYR A 287 -23.82 -16.97 -25.97
N VAL A 288 -24.66 -16.93 -24.94
CA VAL A 288 -24.19 -16.84 -23.56
C VAL A 288 -23.64 -18.20 -23.14
N THR A 289 -22.40 -18.24 -22.64
CA THR A 289 -21.79 -19.45 -22.06
C THR A 289 -21.40 -19.21 -20.61
N TYR A 290 -21.75 -20.12 -19.72
CA TYR A 290 -21.39 -20.03 -18.31
C TYR A 290 -19.92 -20.43 -18.09
N ASN A 291 -19.16 -19.64 -17.33
CA ASN A 291 -17.80 -20.01 -16.95
C ASN A 291 -17.83 -21.01 -15.78
N ARG A 292 -17.53 -22.27 -16.06
CA ARG A 292 -17.38 -23.31 -15.03
C ARG A 292 -16.02 -23.18 -14.34
N THR A 293 -16.04 -22.93 -13.02
CA THR A 293 -14.84 -22.95 -12.18
C THR A 293 -14.49 -24.39 -11.80
N SER A 294 -13.20 -24.77 -11.84
CA SER A 294 -12.72 -26.11 -11.49
C SER A 294 -12.17 -26.14 -10.05
N GLY A 295 -12.64 -27.07 -9.20
CA GLY A 295 -12.27 -27.25 -7.79
C GLY A 295 -13.47 -27.45 -6.83
N ASP A 296 -13.21 -27.62 -5.52
CA ASP A 296 -14.20 -27.85 -4.43
C ASP A 296 -15.27 -26.75 -4.27
N TRP A 297 -15.13 -25.61 -4.96
CA TRP A 297 -16.03 -24.46 -4.92
C TRP A 297 -16.80 -24.28 -6.23
N GLN A 298 -17.48 -25.34 -6.70
CA GLN A 298 -18.45 -25.23 -7.79
C GLN A 298 -19.62 -24.35 -7.32
N THR A 299 -19.56 -23.05 -7.63
CA THR A 299 -20.74 -22.21 -7.52
C THR A 299 -21.54 -22.40 -8.80
N GLU A 300 -22.65 -23.14 -8.74
CA GLU A 300 -23.58 -23.18 -9.87
C GLU A 300 -24.12 -21.76 -10.10
N ILE A 301 -23.93 -21.26 -11.31
CA ILE A 301 -24.43 -19.94 -11.72
C ILE A 301 -25.94 -20.09 -11.91
N ALA A 302 -26.70 -19.72 -10.88
CA ALA A 302 -28.15 -19.85 -10.82
C ALA A 302 -28.78 -18.66 -10.09
N VAL A 303 -30.11 -18.55 -10.17
CA VAL A 303 -30.88 -17.56 -9.40
C VAL A 303 -30.55 -17.70 -7.91
N GLY A 304 -30.24 -16.59 -7.25
CA GLY A 304 -29.82 -16.54 -5.85
C GLY A 304 -28.30 -16.68 -5.61
N ALA A 305 -27.51 -17.04 -6.63
CA ALA A 305 -26.05 -17.10 -6.50
C ALA A 305 -25.46 -15.70 -6.24
N LYS A 306 -24.39 -15.66 -5.44
CA LYS A 306 -23.66 -14.44 -5.08
C LYS A 306 -22.24 -14.53 -5.59
N MET A 307 -21.72 -13.42 -6.10
CA MET A 307 -20.39 -13.35 -6.68
C MET A 307 -19.74 -12.00 -6.40
N TRP A 308 -18.42 -11.96 -6.50
CA TRP A 308 -17.64 -10.74 -6.30
C TRP A 308 -17.79 -9.81 -7.50
N GLU A 309 -17.64 -8.51 -7.26
CA GLU A 309 -17.54 -7.52 -8.33
C GLU A 309 -16.38 -7.86 -9.28
N ASN A 310 -16.56 -7.62 -10.57
CA ASN A 310 -15.62 -7.94 -11.64
C ASN A 310 -15.33 -9.45 -11.81
N PHE A 311 -16.12 -10.33 -11.19
CA PHE A 311 -16.05 -11.76 -11.44
C PHE A 311 -16.65 -12.07 -12.82
N ASN A 312 -15.90 -12.75 -13.68
CA ASN A 312 -16.35 -13.11 -15.03
C ASN A 312 -17.19 -14.39 -15.00
N PHE A 313 -18.50 -14.25 -14.87
CA PHE A 313 -19.42 -15.37 -14.73
C PHE A 313 -19.99 -15.86 -16.07
N LEU A 314 -20.10 -14.97 -17.06
CA LEU A 314 -20.49 -15.34 -18.43
C LEU A 314 -19.40 -14.97 -19.41
N LYS A 315 -19.37 -15.69 -20.52
CA LYS A 315 -18.63 -15.30 -21.72
C LYS A 315 -19.57 -15.33 -22.91
N ILE A 316 -19.42 -14.37 -23.81
CA ILE A 316 -20.08 -14.35 -25.10
C ILE A 316 -18.98 -14.54 -26.15
N PRO A 317 -18.84 -15.75 -26.73
CA PRO A 317 -17.88 -15.99 -27.80
C PRO A 317 -18.24 -15.12 -29.01
N ASP A 318 -17.24 -14.43 -29.57
CA ASP A 318 -17.44 -13.64 -30.78
C ASP A 318 -17.43 -14.58 -31.99
N MET A 319 -18.63 -14.90 -32.48
CA MET A 319 -18.85 -15.81 -33.59
C MET A 319 -18.28 -15.29 -34.93
N SER A 320 -17.91 -14.01 -35.02
CA SER A 320 -17.22 -13.47 -36.18
C SER A 320 -15.75 -13.92 -36.27
N THR A 321 -15.18 -14.39 -35.15
CA THR A 321 -13.78 -14.84 -35.04
C THR A 321 -13.65 -16.37 -34.91
N LEU A 322 -14.61 -17.09 -35.48
CA LEU A 322 -14.63 -18.55 -35.46
C LEU A 322 -13.45 -19.12 -36.27
N ALA A 323 -12.69 -20.02 -35.66
CA ALA A 323 -11.58 -20.72 -36.28
C ALA A 323 -11.50 -22.18 -35.81
N PHE A 324 -10.64 -22.97 -36.44
CA PHE A 324 -10.38 -24.35 -36.07
C PHE A 324 -8.91 -24.54 -35.68
N ARG A 325 -8.66 -25.21 -34.56
CA ARG A 325 -7.31 -25.59 -34.13
C ARG A 325 -7.06 -27.05 -34.41
N GLY A 326 -5.92 -27.38 -35.01
CA GLY A 326 -5.45 -28.75 -35.22
C GLY A 326 -3.95 -28.87 -35.06
N VAL A 327 -3.43 -30.08 -35.28
CA VAL A 327 -1.99 -30.37 -35.21
C VAL A 327 -1.50 -31.02 -36.50
N MET A 328 -0.37 -30.55 -37.02
CA MET A 328 0.28 -31.05 -38.23
C MET A 328 1.62 -31.71 -37.88
N ARG A 329 1.92 -32.88 -38.45
CA ARG A 329 3.19 -33.57 -38.20
C ARG A 329 4.38 -32.86 -38.83
N GLU A 330 5.52 -32.90 -38.16
CA GLU A 330 6.75 -32.25 -38.64
C GLU A 330 7.19 -32.74 -40.03
N SER A 331 7.04 -34.03 -40.34
CA SER A 331 7.39 -34.61 -41.64
C SER A 331 6.63 -33.97 -42.82
N VAL A 332 5.43 -33.46 -42.58
CA VAL A 332 4.55 -32.88 -43.62
C VAL A 332 4.63 -31.35 -43.64
N ARG A 333 5.06 -30.72 -42.53
CA ARG A 333 5.10 -29.27 -42.31
C ARG A 333 5.76 -28.48 -43.45
N LYS A 334 6.82 -29.02 -44.05
CA LYS A 334 7.61 -28.36 -45.12
C LYS A 334 6.81 -28.02 -46.37
N HIS A 335 5.68 -28.70 -46.60
CA HIS A 335 4.87 -28.53 -47.81
C HIS A 335 3.75 -27.48 -47.68
N PHE A 336 3.51 -26.95 -46.48
CA PHE A 336 2.36 -26.10 -46.20
C PHE A 336 2.77 -24.69 -45.78
N ALA A 337 2.03 -23.68 -46.22
CA ALA A 337 2.23 -22.28 -45.91
C ALA A 337 0.95 -21.63 -45.35
N VAL A 338 1.12 -20.49 -44.68
CA VAL A 338 -0.02 -19.65 -44.27
C VAL A 338 -0.75 -19.17 -45.53
N GLY A 339 -2.07 -19.31 -45.55
CA GLY A 339 -2.95 -19.00 -46.68
C GLY A 339 -3.40 -20.21 -47.51
N ASP A 340 -2.85 -21.39 -47.27
CA ASP A 340 -3.27 -22.62 -47.95
C ASP A 340 -4.74 -22.96 -47.66
N PRO A 341 -5.52 -23.37 -48.68
CA PRO A 341 -6.92 -23.74 -48.51
C PRO A 341 -7.06 -25.01 -47.67
N ALA A 342 -8.05 -25.03 -46.79
CA ALA A 342 -8.39 -26.16 -45.96
C ALA A 342 -9.91 -26.40 -45.96
N LEU A 343 -10.30 -27.67 -46.07
CA LEU A 343 -11.69 -28.10 -46.03
C LEU A 343 -11.97 -28.79 -44.71
N VAL A 344 -12.85 -28.23 -43.88
CA VAL A 344 -13.15 -28.75 -42.54
C VAL A 344 -14.48 -29.50 -42.54
N THR A 345 -14.45 -30.76 -42.15
CA THR A 345 -15.62 -31.63 -41.97
C THR A 345 -15.87 -31.84 -40.48
N LEU A 346 -17.03 -31.43 -39.98
CA LEU A 346 -17.39 -31.59 -38.56
C LEU A 346 -18.21 -32.84 -38.35
N ARG A 347 -17.98 -33.56 -37.25
CA ARG A 347 -18.71 -34.81 -36.95
C ARG A 347 -20.23 -34.62 -36.84
N GLY A 348 -20.67 -33.44 -36.39
CA GLY A 348 -22.09 -33.13 -36.24
C GLY A 348 -22.84 -32.92 -37.56
N ARG A 349 -22.12 -32.67 -38.66
CA ARG A 349 -22.68 -32.41 -39.98
C ARG A 349 -21.61 -32.64 -41.05
N GLY A 350 -21.35 -33.91 -41.36
CA GLY A 350 -20.28 -34.31 -42.27
C GLY A 350 -20.52 -33.94 -43.74
N ASP A 351 -21.78 -33.78 -44.14
CA ASP A 351 -22.17 -33.54 -45.53
C ASP A 351 -21.98 -32.08 -45.99
N ASP A 352 -21.78 -31.14 -45.05
CA ASP A 352 -21.58 -29.72 -45.33
C ASP A 352 -20.17 -29.29 -44.88
N PRO A 353 -19.14 -29.50 -45.71
CA PRO A 353 -17.79 -29.10 -45.37
C PRO A 353 -17.64 -27.57 -45.36
N VAL A 354 -16.87 -27.07 -44.40
CA VAL A 354 -16.61 -25.65 -44.20
C VAL A 354 -15.31 -25.28 -44.90
N GLN A 355 -15.37 -24.31 -45.81
CA GLN A 355 -14.18 -23.77 -46.47
C GLN A 355 -13.45 -22.80 -45.54
N GLY A 356 -12.14 -22.98 -45.45
CA GLY A 356 -11.26 -22.12 -44.68
C GLY A 356 -9.85 -22.10 -45.23
N ARG A 357 -8.97 -21.38 -44.54
CA ARG A 357 -7.55 -21.24 -44.89
C ARG A 357 -6.69 -21.32 -43.66
N ILE A 358 -5.47 -21.84 -43.83
CA ILE A 358 -4.48 -21.83 -42.76
C ILE A 358 -4.16 -20.36 -42.41
N ALA A 359 -4.55 -19.95 -41.20
CA ALA A 359 -4.31 -18.60 -40.68
C ALA A 359 -2.94 -18.49 -40.02
N SER A 360 -2.53 -19.53 -39.29
CA SER A 360 -1.20 -19.60 -38.69
C SER A 360 -0.76 -21.06 -38.50
N ILE A 361 0.56 -21.25 -38.47
CA ILE A 361 1.20 -22.51 -38.08
C ILE A 361 2.27 -22.14 -37.05
N SER A 362 2.30 -22.81 -35.89
CA SER A 362 3.32 -22.59 -34.86
C SER A 362 4.72 -22.76 -35.45
N THR A 363 5.72 -22.04 -34.90
CA THR A 363 7.09 -22.17 -35.38
C THR A 363 7.97 -23.05 -34.52
N LEU A 364 7.58 -23.27 -33.26
CA LEU A 364 8.06 -24.34 -32.39
C LEU A 364 7.24 -25.62 -32.57
N SER A 365 7.92 -26.77 -32.66
CA SER A 365 7.29 -28.09 -32.57
C SER A 365 7.23 -28.55 -31.12
N HIS A 366 6.20 -29.31 -30.79
CA HIS A 366 6.03 -29.92 -29.49
C HIS A 366 5.71 -31.41 -29.66
N ASP A 367 5.84 -32.22 -28.61
CA ASP A 367 5.50 -33.64 -28.73
C ASP A 367 3.97 -33.80 -28.83
N LEU A 368 3.47 -34.70 -29.69
CA LEU A 368 2.05 -35.03 -29.79
C LEU A 368 1.45 -35.50 -28.45
N ALA A 369 2.28 -36.08 -27.57
CA ALA A 369 1.93 -36.45 -26.20
C ALA A 369 1.62 -35.25 -25.30
N GLU A 370 2.23 -34.12 -25.64
CA GLU A 370 2.27 -32.91 -24.87
C GLU A 370 0.90 -32.24 -24.95
N LYS A 371 0.06 -32.56 -23.97
CA LYS A 371 -1.20 -31.84 -23.81
C LYS A 371 -0.90 -30.43 -23.33
N GLU A 372 -1.61 -29.44 -23.89
CA GLU A 372 -1.59 -28.04 -23.41
C GLU A 372 -1.90 -27.96 -21.89
N GLU A 373 -2.65 -28.94 -21.35
CA GLU A 373 -2.93 -29.10 -19.92
C GLU A 373 -2.73 -30.55 -19.45
N GLY A 374 -1.90 -30.74 -18.40
CA GLY A 374 -1.63 -32.05 -17.80
C GLY A 374 -1.53 -32.02 -16.28
N SER A 375 -1.84 -33.16 -15.64
CA SER A 375 -1.56 -33.40 -14.21
C SER A 375 -0.05 -33.49 -13.99
N TRP A 376 0.44 -33.19 -12.77
CA TRP A 376 1.87 -33.30 -12.41
C TRP A 376 2.49 -34.65 -12.80
N SER A 377 1.70 -35.72 -12.79
CA SER A 377 2.10 -37.08 -13.16
C SER A 377 2.25 -37.34 -14.67
N SER A 378 1.93 -36.36 -15.52
CA SER A 378 1.93 -36.48 -16.99
C SER A 378 3.07 -35.72 -17.67
N VAL A 379 3.87 -34.99 -16.89
CA VAL A 379 5.00 -34.21 -17.40
C VAL A 379 6.18 -35.13 -17.61
N GLY A 380 6.58 -35.30 -18.89
CA GLY A 380 7.74 -36.10 -19.29
C GLY A 380 7.42 -37.33 -20.15
N ARG A 381 6.15 -37.62 -20.49
CA ARG A 381 5.88 -38.65 -21.51
C ARG A 381 6.09 -38.07 -22.90
N GLU A 382 7.19 -38.44 -23.54
CA GLU A 382 7.49 -38.12 -24.93
C GLU A 382 7.14 -39.32 -25.81
N PHE A 383 6.22 -39.16 -26.77
CA PHE A 383 5.97 -40.21 -27.77
C PHE A 383 6.98 -40.12 -28.92
N GLY A 384 7.83 -39.08 -28.95
CA GLY A 384 8.85 -38.87 -29.97
C GLY A 384 8.27 -38.46 -31.32
N VAL A 385 7.00 -38.02 -31.36
CA VAL A 385 6.33 -37.54 -32.58
C VAL A 385 6.11 -36.05 -32.44
N LYS A 386 6.94 -35.24 -33.12
CA LYS A 386 6.83 -33.79 -33.10
C LYS A 386 5.73 -33.28 -34.03
N VAL A 387 4.95 -32.33 -33.54
CA VAL A 387 3.84 -31.69 -34.25
C VAL A 387 3.88 -30.17 -34.10
N PHE A 388 3.25 -29.49 -35.04
CA PHE A 388 3.03 -28.04 -35.07
C PHE A 388 1.54 -27.74 -34.94
N ASP A 389 1.20 -26.74 -34.13
CA ASP A 389 -0.18 -26.28 -34.01
C ASP A 389 -0.57 -25.48 -35.26
N VAL A 390 -1.77 -25.73 -35.77
CA VAL A 390 -2.31 -25.09 -36.97
C VAL A 390 -3.66 -24.47 -36.62
N VAL A 391 -3.82 -23.20 -36.97
CA VAL A 391 -5.11 -22.49 -36.90
C VAL A 391 -5.65 -22.30 -38.31
N ILE A 392 -6.89 -22.70 -38.53
CA ILE A 392 -7.61 -22.58 -39.79
C ILE A 392 -8.75 -21.58 -39.59
N ALA A 393 -8.68 -20.42 -40.27
CA ALA A 393 -9.76 -19.44 -40.27
C ALA A 393 -10.83 -19.83 -41.29
N THR A 394 -12.09 -19.52 -41.00
CA THR A 394 -13.22 -19.75 -41.92
C THR A 394 -13.34 -18.63 -42.96
N ASP A 395 -13.68 -18.96 -44.20
CA ASP A 395 -13.85 -17.97 -45.28
C ASP A 395 -15.12 -17.09 -45.12
N GLY A 396 -16.03 -17.43 -44.19
CA GLY A 396 -17.24 -16.66 -43.90
C GLY A 396 -17.94 -17.09 -42.60
N PRO A 397 -18.92 -16.31 -42.12
CA PRO A 397 -19.64 -16.62 -40.88
C PRO A 397 -20.41 -17.93 -41.03
N CYS A 398 -20.20 -18.85 -40.08
CA CYS A 398 -20.83 -20.16 -40.08
C CYS A 398 -21.77 -20.30 -38.86
N PRO A 399 -23.05 -19.89 -38.94
CA PRO A 399 -23.92 -19.70 -37.76
C PRO A 399 -24.27 -20.99 -37.01
N TRP A 400 -24.18 -22.13 -37.68
CA TRP A 400 -24.53 -23.45 -37.14
C TRP A 400 -23.37 -24.11 -36.38
N ILE A 401 -22.14 -23.63 -36.55
CA ILE A 401 -20.97 -24.18 -35.87
C ILE A 401 -20.95 -23.64 -34.45
N ARG A 402 -20.63 -24.51 -33.49
CA ARG A 402 -20.50 -24.16 -32.08
C ARG A 402 -19.05 -24.34 -31.64
N PRO A 403 -18.50 -23.43 -30.80
CA PRO A 403 -17.21 -23.65 -30.18
C PRO A 403 -17.17 -24.99 -29.44
N GLY A 404 -16.07 -25.72 -29.58
CA GLY A 404 -15.87 -27.06 -29.02
C GLY A 404 -16.22 -28.22 -29.95
N MET A 405 -16.90 -27.99 -31.09
CA MET A 405 -17.18 -29.05 -32.07
C MET A 405 -15.87 -29.62 -32.65
N VAL A 406 -15.80 -30.94 -32.78
CA VAL A 406 -14.61 -31.65 -33.28
C VAL A 406 -14.87 -32.16 -34.70
N GLY A 407 -13.85 -32.10 -35.54
CA GLY A 407 -13.89 -32.49 -36.94
C GLY A 407 -12.54 -32.98 -37.46
N ALA A 408 -12.47 -33.13 -38.77
CA ALA A 408 -11.25 -33.32 -39.53
C ALA A 408 -11.09 -32.17 -40.53
N ALA A 409 -9.87 -31.68 -40.71
CA ALA A 409 -9.54 -30.73 -41.75
C ALA A 409 -8.62 -31.39 -42.77
N GLU A 410 -8.92 -31.16 -44.05
CA GLU A 410 -8.07 -31.49 -45.19
C GLU A 410 -7.44 -30.20 -45.72
N ALA A 411 -6.19 -29.95 -45.35
CA ALA A 411 -5.42 -28.84 -45.89
C ALA A 411 -4.79 -29.27 -47.22
N THR A 412 -4.86 -28.41 -48.24
CA THR A 412 -4.24 -28.62 -49.55
C THR A 412 -3.22 -27.53 -49.80
N ALA A 413 -1.96 -27.90 -50.04
CA ALA A 413 -0.90 -26.95 -50.33
C ALA A 413 -1.17 -26.20 -51.65
N GLN A 414 -0.95 -24.89 -51.68
CA GLN A 414 -1.09 -24.12 -52.93
C GLN A 414 0.00 -24.45 -53.94
N ALA A 415 1.23 -24.65 -53.46
CA ALA A 415 2.37 -25.08 -54.26
C ALA A 415 2.20 -26.55 -54.68
N ALA A 416 2.19 -26.81 -55.98
CA ALA A 416 2.20 -28.17 -56.49
C ALA A 416 3.62 -28.72 -56.46
N MET A 417 3.75 -29.99 -56.11
CA MET A 417 4.96 -30.77 -56.30
C MET A 417 4.95 -31.31 -57.73
N GLU A 418 5.93 -30.89 -58.52
CA GLU A 418 6.09 -31.30 -59.91
C GLU A 418 7.26 -32.27 -60.02
N GLY A 419 6.99 -33.45 -60.58
CA GLY A 419 8.03 -34.46 -60.79
C GLY A 419 7.52 -35.67 -61.54
N PRO A 420 8.42 -36.57 -61.97
CA PRO A 420 8.03 -37.85 -62.57
C PRO A 420 7.33 -38.68 -61.50
N ALA A 421 6.13 -39.15 -61.80
CA ALA A 421 5.23 -39.66 -60.77
C ALA A 421 4.77 -41.07 -61.11
N VAL A 422 4.80 -41.94 -60.10
CA VAL A 422 4.41 -43.34 -60.22
C VAL A 422 3.41 -43.69 -59.13
N PRO A 423 2.29 -44.36 -59.42
CA PRO A 423 1.40 -44.86 -58.38
C PRO A 423 2.17 -45.74 -57.38
N LEU A 424 1.98 -45.52 -56.08
CA LEU A 424 2.75 -46.13 -55.00
C LEU A 424 2.77 -47.67 -55.07
N ARG A 425 1.72 -48.29 -55.63
CA ARG A 425 1.63 -49.74 -55.88
C ARG A 425 2.72 -50.32 -56.80
N PHE A 426 3.41 -49.52 -57.60
CA PHE A 426 4.56 -49.93 -58.42
C PHE A 426 5.90 -49.69 -57.71
N ALA A 427 5.89 -48.95 -56.59
CA ALA A 427 7.05 -48.72 -55.76
C ALA A 427 7.09 -49.76 -54.64
N LYS A 428 8.21 -50.48 -54.53
CA LYS A 428 8.46 -51.39 -53.42
C LYS A 428 9.31 -50.67 -52.39
N ALA A 429 8.78 -50.44 -51.20
CA ALA A 429 9.55 -49.86 -50.10
C ALA A 429 10.37 -50.95 -49.40
N ARG A 430 11.65 -50.69 -49.15
CA ARG A 430 12.53 -51.54 -48.33
C ARG A 430 13.48 -50.61 -47.56
N ASP A 431 13.59 -50.81 -46.25
CA ASP A 431 14.51 -50.07 -45.37
C ASP A 431 14.46 -48.52 -45.52
N GLY A 432 13.27 -47.97 -45.81
CA GLY A 432 13.03 -46.52 -45.92
C GLY A 432 13.24 -45.94 -47.33
N THR A 433 13.77 -46.71 -48.27
CA THR A 433 13.94 -46.31 -49.68
C THR A 433 12.92 -46.97 -50.58
N HIS A 434 12.49 -46.26 -51.62
CA HIS A 434 11.55 -46.78 -52.61
C HIS A 434 12.32 -47.39 -53.78
N PHE A 435 11.83 -48.50 -54.32
CA PHE A 435 12.42 -49.18 -55.47
C PHE A 435 11.38 -49.34 -56.57
N LEU A 436 11.76 -49.03 -57.81
CA LEU A 436 10.92 -49.16 -59.00
C LEU A 436 11.52 -50.24 -59.92
N ALA A 437 10.71 -51.17 -60.41
CA ALA A 437 11.20 -52.25 -61.27
C ALA A 437 11.23 -51.81 -62.74
N VAL A 438 12.42 -51.48 -63.27
CA VAL A 438 12.63 -51.19 -64.70
C VAL A 438 13.20 -52.44 -65.36
N ASP A 439 12.58 -52.91 -66.44
CA ASP A 439 12.96 -54.15 -67.14
C ASP A 439 13.05 -55.39 -66.22
N GLY A 440 12.19 -55.43 -65.20
CA GLY A 440 12.15 -56.52 -64.22
C GLY A 440 13.29 -56.49 -63.19
N ILE A 441 14.05 -55.38 -63.09
CA ILE A 441 15.08 -55.16 -62.07
C ILE A 441 14.69 -53.99 -61.18
N PHE A 442 14.64 -54.21 -59.86
CA PHE A 442 14.40 -53.12 -58.91
C PHE A 442 15.60 -52.18 -58.87
N GLN A 443 15.35 -50.91 -59.22
CA GLN A 443 16.28 -49.79 -59.11
C GLN A 443 15.80 -48.86 -58.00
N GLU A 444 16.73 -48.35 -57.19
CA GLU A 444 16.42 -47.40 -56.12
C GLU A 444 15.90 -46.08 -56.71
N ALA A 445 14.82 -45.57 -56.13
CA ALA A 445 14.11 -44.39 -56.58
C ALA A 445 13.77 -43.53 -55.37
N THR A 446 14.35 -42.32 -55.29
CA THR A 446 14.03 -41.35 -54.24
C THR A 446 12.84 -40.50 -54.69
N GLY A 447 11.93 -40.25 -53.75
CA GLY A 447 10.74 -39.45 -54.04
C GLY A 447 9.86 -39.23 -52.83
N THR A 448 9.00 -38.22 -52.92
CA THR A 448 8.01 -37.91 -51.89
C THR A 448 6.66 -38.52 -52.24
N VAL A 449 6.09 -39.28 -51.31
CA VAL A 449 4.74 -39.83 -51.47
C VAL A 449 3.72 -38.71 -51.24
N VAL A 450 2.97 -38.37 -52.28
CA VAL A 450 1.84 -37.45 -52.23
C VAL A 450 0.58 -38.23 -52.58
N GLN A 451 -0.31 -38.40 -51.60
CA GLN A 451 -1.50 -39.25 -51.70
C GLN A 451 -1.10 -40.72 -51.95
N ASP A 452 -1.46 -41.30 -53.11
CA ASP A 452 -1.10 -42.67 -53.54
C ASP A 452 -0.09 -42.67 -54.69
N VAL A 453 0.65 -41.58 -54.86
CA VAL A 453 1.62 -41.41 -55.95
C VAL A 453 2.96 -41.02 -55.36
N LEU A 454 4.00 -41.79 -55.70
CA LEU A 454 5.38 -41.45 -55.44
C LEU A 454 5.82 -40.44 -56.51
N VAL A 455 6.06 -39.19 -56.11
CA VAL A 455 6.66 -38.16 -56.96
C VAL A 455 8.17 -38.26 -56.78
N LEU A 456 8.86 -38.65 -57.83
CA LEU A 456 10.31 -38.88 -57.82
C LEU A 456 11.06 -37.56 -57.88
N ASP A 457 12.19 -37.51 -57.18
CA ASP A 457 13.02 -36.30 -57.14
C ASP A 457 13.89 -36.15 -58.41
N ASP A 458 14.16 -37.28 -59.09
CA ASP A 458 15.01 -37.34 -60.27
C ASP A 458 14.19 -37.39 -61.58
N ASP A 459 14.36 -36.37 -62.43
CA ASP A 459 13.70 -36.25 -63.73
C ASP A 459 14.07 -37.37 -64.73
N THR A 460 15.17 -38.10 -64.52
CA THR A 460 15.61 -39.20 -65.40
C THR A 460 14.65 -40.38 -65.44
N TRP A 461 13.72 -40.45 -64.49
CA TRP A 461 12.68 -41.48 -64.46
C TRP A 461 11.57 -41.25 -65.49
N THR A 462 11.42 -40.03 -65.99
CA THR A 462 10.38 -39.68 -66.96
C THR A 462 10.47 -40.53 -68.22
N GLY A 463 9.38 -41.20 -68.58
CA GLY A 463 9.31 -42.07 -69.76
C GLY A 463 9.79 -43.50 -69.55
N LYS A 464 10.36 -43.85 -68.38
CA LYS A 464 10.68 -45.26 -68.05
C LYS A 464 9.39 -46.05 -67.80
N THR A 465 9.39 -47.33 -68.17
CA THR A 465 8.29 -48.25 -67.90
C THR A 465 8.63 -49.08 -66.67
N VAL A 466 7.81 -48.96 -65.61
CA VAL A 466 8.00 -49.64 -64.33
C VAL A 466 6.97 -50.75 -64.13
N GLY A 467 7.42 -51.95 -63.79
CA GLY A 467 6.56 -53.11 -63.51
C GLY A 467 6.25 -53.23 -62.01
N MET A 468 5.14 -53.90 -61.66
CA MET A 468 4.84 -54.22 -60.25
C MET A 468 5.80 -55.24 -59.63
N ARG A 469 6.46 -56.06 -60.45
CA ARG A 469 7.36 -57.13 -60.02
C ARG A 469 8.72 -56.96 -60.66
N GLY A 470 9.74 -57.13 -59.84
CA GLY A 470 11.14 -57.13 -60.26
C GLY A 470 11.95 -58.09 -59.40
N ARG A 471 13.14 -58.43 -59.88
CA ARG A 471 14.19 -59.11 -59.11
C ARG A 471 15.25 -58.08 -58.76
N PHE A 472 15.77 -58.12 -57.54
CA PHE A 472 16.99 -57.38 -57.24
C PHE A 472 18.13 -58.06 -58.02
N SER A 473 18.94 -57.29 -58.74
CA SER A 473 20.02 -57.85 -59.55
C SER A 473 21.13 -58.39 -58.64
N GLY A 474 21.33 -59.71 -58.65
CA GLY A 474 22.49 -60.39 -58.06
C GLY A 474 22.21 -61.16 -56.76
N THR A 475 22.52 -62.45 -56.81
CA THR A 475 22.56 -63.43 -55.71
C THR A 475 23.49 -63.02 -54.57
N MET A 476 23.00 -63.05 -53.34
CA MET A 476 23.77 -63.55 -52.18
C MET A 476 22.86 -64.37 -51.27
N GLU A 477 23.44 -65.47 -50.83
CA GLU A 477 22.88 -66.55 -50.05
C GLU A 477 22.51 -66.12 -48.62
N ASP A 478 21.56 -66.84 -48.04
CA ASP A 478 21.23 -66.78 -46.62
C ASP A 478 22.49 -66.92 -45.76
N GLY A 479 22.74 -65.93 -44.90
CA GLY A 479 23.69 -66.05 -43.79
C GLY A 479 25.07 -65.43 -44.00
N ALA A 480 25.14 -64.13 -44.25
CA ALA A 480 26.27 -63.29 -43.82
C ALA A 480 25.81 -61.84 -43.74
N GLU A 481 26.06 -61.19 -42.61
CA GLU A 481 25.96 -59.74 -42.42
C GLU A 481 26.90 -59.04 -43.41
N GLY A 482 26.38 -58.77 -44.61
CA GLY A 482 26.97 -57.90 -45.60
C GLY A 482 26.75 -56.45 -45.19
N ARG A 483 27.70 -55.94 -44.40
CA ARG A 483 27.97 -54.51 -44.25
C ARG A 483 28.15 -53.87 -45.63
N GLU A 484 27.16 -53.12 -46.08
CA GLU A 484 27.38 -51.93 -46.91
C GLU A 484 27.18 -50.71 -46.01
N ASP A 485 28.31 -50.09 -45.65
CA ASP A 485 28.51 -48.72 -45.13
C ASP A 485 27.36 -47.94 -44.45
N GLU A 486 26.57 -48.56 -43.57
CA GLU A 486 25.69 -47.83 -42.65
C GLU A 486 26.54 -47.16 -41.55
N ARG A 487 26.79 -45.87 -41.75
CA ARG A 487 27.31 -44.98 -40.69
C ARG A 487 26.30 -44.99 -39.55
N PHE A 488 26.77 -45.18 -38.32
CA PHE A 488 25.89 -45.16 -37.15
C PHE A 488 25.19 -43.79 -37.05
N SER A 489 23.86 -43.75 -37.19
CA SER A 489 23.07 -42.53 -37.04
C SER A 489 22.16 -42.58 -35.80
N VAL A 490 21.98 -41.42 -35.16
CA VAL A 490 21.05 -41.28 -34.04
C VAL A 490 20.38 -39.92 -34.10
N SER A 491 19.07 -39.90 -33.86
CA SER A 491 18.30 -38.68 -33.70
C SER A 491 18.52 -38.06 -32.31
N GLY A 492 18.79 -36.76 -32.27
CA GLY A 492 18.81 -35.97 -31.05
C GLY A 492 18.05 -34.66 -31.20
N GLU A 493 18.02 -33.88 -30.13
CA GLU A 493 17.37 -32.57 -30.11
C GLU A 493 18.41 -31.44 -30.07
N LEU A 494 18.17 -30.41 -30.88
CA LEU A 494 19.00 -29.22 -30.91
C LEU A 494 18.68 -28.32 -29.71
N LEU A 495 19.63 -28.15 -28.80
CA LEU A 495 19.50 -27.34 -27.59
C LEU A 495 20.49 -26.16 -27.61
N PRO A 496 20.12 -25.02 -27.02
CA PRO A 496 21.00 -23.87 -26.89
C PRO A 496 22.06 -24.14 -25.81
N VAL A 497 23.32 -23.77 -26.05
CA VAL A 497 24.42 -23.97 -25.09
C VAL A 497 24.21 -23.14 -23.82
N LYS A 498 23.62 -21.94 -23.96
CA LYS A 498 23.27 -21.06 -22.84
C LYS A 498 21.82 -20.65 -22.97
N SER A 499 21.09 -20.72 -21.88
CA SER A 499 19.78 -20.07 -21.74
C SER A 499 19.82 -19.15 -20.53
N ILE A 500 19.21 -17.97 -20.66
CA ILE A 500 19.03 -17.05 -19.54
C ILE A 500 17.61 -17.20 -19.01
N ASP A 501 17.49 -17.62 -17.76
CA ASP A 501 16.22 -17.76 -17.09
C ASP A 501 15.68 -16.42 -16.60
N VAL A 502 14.43 -16.13 -16.96
CA VAL A 502 13.70 -14.96 -16.46
C VAL A 502 12.95 -15.38 -15.20
N MET A 503 13.58 -15.11 -14.06
CA MET A 503 13.00 -15.42 -12.76
C MET A 503 12.22 -14.27 -12.15
N VAL A 504 11.14 -14.60 -11.47
CA VAL A 504 10.37 -13.66 -10.65
C VAL A 504 11.17 -13.25 -9.41
N ARG A 505 11.39 -11.95 -9.21
CA ARG A 505 12.09 -11.38 -8.03
C ARG A 505 11.19 -11.41 -6.77
N ASP A 506 11.68 -10.89 -5.65
CA ASP A 506 10.84 -10.79 -4.43
C ASP A 506 9.64 -9.87 -4.66
N ILE A 507 8.46 -10.49 -4.79
CA ILE A 507 7.15 -9.85 -4.92
C ILE A 507 6.29 -10.08 -3.66
N GLY A 508 6.87 -10.64 -2.60
CA GLY A 508 6.17 -10.91 -1.34
C GLY A 508 5.75 -12.38 -1.14
N ARG A 509 5.04 -12.62 -0.05
CA ARG A 509 4.55 -13.96 0.35
C ARG A 509 3.18 -14.21 -0.26
N TRP A 510 2.82 -15.49 -0.40
CA TRP A 510 1.51 -15.97 -0.84
C TRP A 510 0.34 -15.19 -0.19
N PRO A 511 -0.75 -14.87 -0.92
CA PRO A 511 -1.06 -15.30 -2.29
C PRO A 511 -0.25 -14.55 -3.34
N TRP A 512 0.17 -15.27 -4.38
CA TRP A 512 0.99 -14.71 -5.45
C TRP A 512 0.13 -14.04 -6.53
N PRO A 513 0.63 -12.99 -7.20
CA PRO A 513 -0.11 -12.29 -8.24
C PRO A 513 -0.21 -13.13 -9.52
N LYS A 514 -1.19 -12.77 -10.37
CA LYS A 514 -1.38 -13.37 -11.69
C LYS A 514 -0.64 -12.59 -12.78
N VAL A 515 -0.28 -13.25 -13.87
CA VAL A 515 0.24 -12.58 -15.07
C VAL A 515 -0.90 -11.81 -15.74
N THR A 516 -0.73 -10.50 -15.94
CA THR A 516 -1.73 -9.63 -16.61
C THR A 516 -1.40 -9.38 -18.07
N TRP A 517 -0.11 -9.39 -18.38
CA TRP A 517 0.38 -9.22 -19.74
C TRP A 517 1.71 -9.98 -19.86
N LEU A 518 1.88 -10.61 -21.01
CA LEU A 518 3.04 -11.38 -21.40
C LEU A 518 3.38 -10.99 -22.83
N VAL A 519 4.66 -10.79 -23.11
CA VAL A 519 5.15 -10.62 -24.49
C VAL A 519 4.97 -11.92 -25.25
N ASP A 520 4.54 -11.86 -26.50
CA ASP A 520 4.23 -13.06 -27.29
C ASP A 520 5.41 -14.04 -27.34
N GLU A 521 5.10 -15.34 -27.41
CA GLU A 521 6.12 -16.39 -27.55
C GLU A 521 6.85 -16.22 -28.89
N GLU A 522 8.14 -16.57 -28.94
CA GLU A 522 9.00 -16.44 -30.13
C GLU A 522 9.33 -14.99 -30.56
N THR A 523 8.96 -13.99 -29.75
CA THR A 523 9.35 -12.59 -30.00
C THR A 523 10.81 -12.33 -29.64
N GLU A 524 11.52 -11.56 -30.49
CA GLU A 524 12.92 -11.15 -30.25
C GLU A 524 12.93 -9.87 -29.39
N VAL A 525 13.56 -9.93 -28.22
CA VAL A 525 13.61 -8.81 -27.25
C VAL A 525 15.05 -8.37 -26.99
N LYS A 526 15.21 -7.11 -26.55
CA LYS A 526 16.48 -6.57 -26.07
C LYS A 526 16.55 -6.64 -24.54
N ALA A 527 17.77 -6.56 -24.02
CA ALA A 527 17.98 -6.44 -22.58
C ALA A 527 17.28 -5.17 -22.04
N GLY A 528 16.47 -5.32 -21.00
CA GLY A 528 15.68 -4.26 -20.39
C GLY A 528 14.24 -4.12 -20.90
N ASP A 529 13.87 -4.79 -22.00
CA ASP A 529 12.50 -4.76 -22.50
C ASP A 529 11.55 -5.43 -21.51
N VAL A 530 10.35 -4.87 -21.34
CA VAL A 530 9.35 -5.45 -20.43
C VAL A 530 8.78 -6.71 -21.05
N VAL A 531 8.95 -7.84 -20.38
CA VAL A 531 8.51 -9.15 -20.87
C VAL A 531 7.29 -9.69 -20.13
N VAL A 532 7.15 -9.36 -18.84
CA VAL A 532 5.99 -9.80 -18.03
C VAL A 532 5.51 -8.65 -17.14
N LYS A 533 4.18 -8.48 -17.07
CA LYS A 533 3.53 -7.63 -16.06
C LYS A 533 2.63 -8.46 -15.16
N LEU A 534 2.86 -8.38 -13.87
CA LEU A 534 2.07 -9.06 -12.84
C LEU A 534 0.97 -8.15 -12.30
N ASP A 535 -0.11 -8.77 -11.83
CA ASP A 535 -1.21 -8.08 -11.18
C ASP A 535 -0.71 -7.38 -9.91
N ALA A 536 -0.61 -6.06 -10.00
CA ALA A 536 -0.16 -5.23 -8.90
C ALA A 536 -1.32 -4.81 -7.98
N LYS A 537 -2.58 -5.23 -8.22
CA LYS A 537 -3.75 -4.77 -7.45
C LYS A 537 -3.58 -5.01 -5.95
N GLU A 538 -3.24 -6.23 -5.55
CA GLU A 538 -3.09 -6.58 -4.13
C GLU A 538 -1.88 -5.88 -3.49
N THR A 539 -0.75 -5.81 -4.19
CA THR A 539 0.44 -5.10 -3.70
C THR A 539 0.19 -3.59 -3.60
N LYS A 540 -0.56 -3.01 -4.54
CA LYS A 540 -1.02 -1.61 -4.49
C LYS A 540 -1.97 -1.39 -3.33
N ASN A 541 -2.89 -2.32 -3.05
CA ASN A 541 -3.77 -2.26 -1.89
C ASN A 541 -2.97 -2.27 -0.58
N ARG A 542 -1.99 -3.18 -0.45
CA ARG A 542 -1.10 -3.24 0.71
C ARG A 542 -0.22 -2.00 0.86
N ILE A 543 0.26 -1.44 -0.26
CA ILE A 543 0.96 -0.14 -0.26
C ILE A 543 0.03 0.95 0.24
N ARG A 544 -1.19 1.04 -0.29
CA ARG A 544 -2.18 2.03 0.17
C ARG A 544 -2.49 1.87 1.65
N GLU A 545 -2.64 0.64 2.13
CA GLU A 545 -2.91 0.35 3.54
C GLU A 545 -1.72 0.73 4.44
N GLU A 546 -0.49 0.40 4.04
CA GLU A 546 0.71 0.83 4.78
C GLU A 546 1.00 2.33 4.64
N GLU A 547 0.62 2.98 3.54
CA GLU A 547 0.63 4.45 3.38
C GLU A 547 -0.38 5.09 4.32
N ASN A 548 -1.57 4.51 4.46
CA ASN A 548 -2.56 4.94 5.44
C ASN A 548 -2.03 4.79 6.86
N ARG A 549 -1.46 3.62 7.21
CA ARG A 549 -0.82 3.40 8.53
C ARG A 549 0.34 4.36 8.80
N LEU A 550 1.16 4.65 7.79
CA LEU A 550 2.24 5.63 7.88
C LEU A 550 1.69 7.04 8.10
N ASN A 551 0.63 7.42 7.39
CA ASN A 551 -0.04 8.71 7.54
C ASN A 551 -0.73 8.84 8.91
N GLU A 552 -1.35 7.77 9.42
CA GLU A 552 -1.89 7.71 10.77
C GLU A 552 -0.78 7.86 11.82
N ALA A 553 0.32 7.12 11.67
CA ALA A 553 1.47 7.21 12.58
C ALA A 553 2.15 8.59 12.51
N LYS A 554 2.24 9.20 11.32
CA LYS A 554 2.73 10.57 11.12
C LYS A 554 1.82 11.57 11.81
N SER A 555 0.51 11.47 11.58
CA SER A 555 -0.49 12.35 12.21
C SER A 555 -0.43 12.24 13.73
N ARG A 556 -0.31 11.02 14.26
CA ARG A 556 -0.16 10.77 15.70
C ARG A 556 1.15 11.33 16.25
N ARG A 557 2.27 11.18 15.54
CA ARG A 557 3.57 11.78 15.91
C ARG A 557 3.45 13.30 15.96
N ASP A 558 2.85 13.90 14.93
CA ASP A 558 2.71 15.35 14.81
C ASP A 558 1.75 15.90 15.88
N GLU A 559 0.65 15.21 16.15
CA GLU A 559 -0.28 15.50 17.26
C GLU A 559 0.44 15.46 18.62
N LEU A 560 1.19 14.39 18.90
CA LEU A 560 1.92 14.25 20.16
C LEU A 560 3.06 15.27 20.28
N SER A 561 3.71 15.63 19.17
CA SER A 561 4.75 16.68 19.17
C SER A 561 4.16 18.03 19.57
N LYS A 562 3.01 18.40 18.99
CA LYS A 562 2.29 19.61 19.35
C LYS A 562 1.79 19.55 20.79
N ARG A 563 1.21 18.42 21.22
CA ARG A 563 0.77 18.23 22.62
C ARG A 563 1.93 18.43 23.60
N LEU A 564 3.11 17.89 23.31
CA LEU A 564 4.30 18.06 24.14
C LEU A 564 4.77 19.53 24.18
N GLU A 565 4.73 20.23 23.04
CA GLU A 565 5.04 21.66 22.95
C GLU A 565 4.07 22.50 23.80
N LEU A 566 2.77 22.24 23.67
CA LEU A 566 1.72 22.87 24.47
C LEU A 566 1.90 22.60 25.96
N SER A 567 2.17 21.36 26.35
CA SER A 567 2.42 20.98 27.74
C SER A 567 3.68 21.65 28.31
N LYS A 568 4.74 21.78 27.51
CA LYS A 568 5.93 22.55 27.90
C LYS A 568 5.58 24.01 28.13
N ARG A 569 4.84 24.61 27.20
CA ARG A 569 4.39 26.01 27.29
C ARG A 569 3.49 26.25 28.51
N GLU A 570 2.46 25.43 28.70
CA GLU A 570 1.60 25.47 29.88
C GLU A 570 2.39 25.29 31.18
N GLY A 571 3.36 24.38 31.18
CA GLY A 571 4.28 24.17 32.29
C GLY A 571 5.09 25.43 32.59
N THR A 572 5.70 26.05 31.58
CA THR A 572 6.46 27.30 31.76
C THR A 572 5.59 28.43 32.27
N PHE A 573 4.35 28.55 31.77
CA PHE A 573 3.36 29.52 32.26
C PHE A 573 3.03 29.27 33.73
N LYS A 574 2.63 28.05 34.11
CA LYS A 574 2.28 27.68 35.49
C LYS A 574 3.44 27.99 36.44
N LEU A 575 4.65 27.60 36.08
CA LEU A 575 5.84 27.86 36.91
C LEU A 575 6.16 29.34 37.03
N ALA A 576 6.06 30.12 35.95
CA ALA A 576 6.25 31.56 36.00
C ALA A 576 5.22 32.23 36.93
N THR A 577 3.94 31.85 36.82
CA THR A 577 2.88 32.39 37.68
C THR A 577 3.08 32.04 39.15
N GLU A 578 3.40 30.79 39.50
CA GLU A 578 3.60 30.40 40.90
C GLU A 578 4.87 31.03 41.50
N ARG A 579 5.93 31.21 40.71
CA ARG A 579 7.14 31.94 41.14
C ARG A 579 6.86 33.41 41.41
N ASN A 580 6.09 34.07 40.55
CA ASN A 580 5.67 35.46 40.77
C ASN A 580 4.78 35.57 42.02
N LEU A 581 3.83 34.65 42.21
CA LEU A 581 3.01 34.60 43.42
C LEU A 581 3.83 34.36 44.68
N LEU A 582 4.84 33.48 44.64
CA LEU A 582 5.76 33.27 45.74
C LEU A 582 6.53 34.56 46.08
N ALA A 583 7.04 35.26 45.07
CA ALA A 583 7.73 36.52 45.26
C ALA A 583 6.80 37.63 45.83
N ILE A 584 5.53 37.68 45.41
CA ILE A 584 4.52 38.58 45.97
C ILE A 584 4.28 38.25 47.46
N GLU A 585 4.10 36.98 47.80
CA GLU A 585 3.88 36.56 49.19
C GLU A 585 5.11 36.79 50.09
N GLN A 586 6.33 36.66 49.55
CA GLN A 586 7.56 37.08 50.24
C GLN A 586 7.54 38.58 50.55
N LEU A 587 7.21 39.43 49.57
CA LEU A 587 7.12 40.89 49.77
C LEU A 587 6.05 41.27 50.80
N LYS A 588 4.90 40.58 50.81
CA LYS A 588 3.84 40.79 51.81
C LYS A 588 4.28 40.33 53.20
N ALA A 589 4.92 39.16 53.31
CA ALA A 589 5.44 38.66 54.57
C ALA A 589 6.51 39.60 55.13
N ASP A 590 7.43 40.08 54.31
CA ASP A 590 8.47 41.04 54.69
C ASP A 590 7.84 42.34 55.22
N ARG A 591 6.79 42.85 54.57
CA ARG A 591 6.06 44.05 55.03
C ARG A 591 5.43 43.85 56.41
N VAL A 592 4.86 42.68 56.69
CA VAL A 592 4.26 42.35 57.99
C VAL A 592 5.33 42.13 59.07
N LEU A 593 6.46 41.51 58.72
CA LEU A 593 7.53 41.17 59.67
C LEU A 593 8.42 42.36 60.02
N SER A 594 8.61 43.30 59.09
CA SER A 594 9.50 44.47 59.26
C SER A 594 8.76 45.79 59.56
N GLY A 595 7.46 45.88 59.28
CA GLY A 595 6.76 47.16 59.20
C GLY A 595 6.19 47.69 60.52
N VAL A 596 6.68 48.86 60.94
CA VAL A 596 5.89 49.83 61.73
C VAL A 596 5.36 50.88 60.75
N SER A 597 4.06 51.15 60.77
CA SER A 597 3.47 52.19 59.91
C SER A 597 3.91 53.58 60.41
N ALA A 598 4.70 54.29 59.59
CA ALA A 598 5.20 55.62 59.92
C ALA A 598 4.06 56.62 60.20
N GLN A 599 3.00 56.62 59.38
CA GLN A 599 1.83 57.50 59.57
C GLN A 599 1.07 57.17 60.86
N ALA A 600 0.89 55.88 61.18
CA ALA A 600 0.25 55.47 62.42
C ALA A 600 1.08 55.87 63.65
N LEU A 601 2.42 55.85 63.52
CA LEU A 601 3.35 56.26 64.56
C LEU A 601 3.26 57.77 64.80
N PHE A 602 3.35 58.59 63.74
CA PHE A 602 3.24 60.05 63.84
C PHE A 602 1.93 60.49 64.52
N GLY A 603 0.80 59.86 64.16
CA GLY A 603 -0.49 60.15 64.78
C GLY A 603 -0.57 59.74 66.25
N ALA A 604 0.04 58.61 66.61
CA ALA A 604 0.12 58.15 68.00
C ALA A 604 1.02 59.06 68.85
N GLU A 605 2.17 59.49 68.31
CA GLU A 605 3.09 60.45 68.93
C GLU A 605 2.39 61.78 69.20
N LEU A 606 1.72 62.36 68.19
CA LEU A 606 0.94 63.59 68.34
C LEU A 606 -0.13 63.45 69.44
N THR A 607 -0.85 62.33 69.46
CA THR A 607 -1.89 62.07 70.47
C THR A 607 -1.28 62.01 71.88
N ARG A 608 -0.12 61.36 72.04
CA ARG A 608 0.62 61.33 73.31
C ARG A 608 1.09 62.72 73.74
N GLU A 609 1.63 63.50 72.81
CA GLU A 609 2.11 64.86 73.11
C GLU A 609 0.95 65.78 73.54
N LEU A 610 -0.15 65.81 72.80
CA LEU A 610 -1.33 66.63 73.13
C LEU A 610 -1.95 66.22 74.47
N THR A 611 -2.02 64.92 74.78
CA THR A 611 -2.54 64.44 76.07
C THR A 611 -1.60 64.78 77.23
N THR A 612 -0.28 64.76 77.00
CA THR A 612 0.74 65.18 77.97
C THR A 612 0.60 66.68 78.28
N ILE A 613 0.49 67.52 77.24
CA ILE A 613 0.30 68.98 77.40
C ILE A 613 -0.97 69.29 78.18
N ARG A 614 -2.07 68.56 77.92
CA ARG A 614 -3.33 68.73 78.65
C ARG A 614 -3.25 68.25 80.09
N LEU A 615 -2.53 67.17 80.36
CA LEU A 615 -2.29 66.70 81.73
C LEU A 615 -1.48 67.73 82.51
N ASP A 616 -0.35 68.19 81.96
CA ASP A 616 0.52 69.21 82.58
C ASP A 616 -0.24 70.48 82.95
N ASP A 617 -1.17 70.90 82.10
CA ASP A 617 -1.98 72.06 82.40
C ASP A 617 -2.98 71.83 83.54
N VAL A 618 -3.66 70.67 83.57
CA VAL A 618 -4.58 70.32 84.66
C VAL A 618 -3.81 70.11 85.97
N THR A 619 -2.62 69.51 85.94
CA THR A 619 -1.78 69.32 87.13
C THR A 619 -1.32 70.66 87.69
N ARG A 620 -0.77 71.55 86.86
CA ARG A 620 -0.36 72.90 87.28
C ARG A 620 -1.52 73.73 87.81
N ARG A 621 -2.75 73.53 87.29
CA ARG A 621 -3.96 74.18 87.82
C ARG A 621 -4.33 73.65 89.20
N LEU A 622 -4.35 72.34 89.38
CA LEU A 622 -4.66 71.72 90.66
C LEU A 622 -3.61 72.06 91.74
N GLU A 623 -2.32 71.98 91.42
CA GLU A 623 -1.22 72.32 92.34
C GLU A 623 -1.29 73.77 92.79
N ARG A 624 -1.68 74.69 91.90
CA ARG A 624 -1.92 76.10 92.24
C ARG A 624 -3.10 76.27 93.19
N GLU A 625 -4.16 75.49 93.05
CA GLU A 625 -5.30 75.55 93.98
C GLU A 625 -4.97 74.91 95.33
N GLU A 626 -4.23 73.79 95.34
CA GLU A 626 -3.82 73.08 96.57
C GLU A 626 -2.73 73.83 97.35
N GLY A 627 -1.89 74.63 96.69
CA GLY A 627 -0.83 75.42 97.32
C GLY A 627 -1.27 76.74 97.96
N LYS A 628 -2.53 77.15 97.82
CA LYS A 628 -3.04 78.40 98.43
C LYS A 628 -3.30 78.21 99.93
N ARG A 629 -2.83 79.16 100.76
CA ARG A 629 -3.03 79.14 102.23
C ARG A 629 -4.50 79.27 102.65
N VAL A 630 -5.34 79.87 101.80
CA VAL A 630 -6.80 79.97 101.98
C VAL A 630 -7.46 79.33 100.76
N ALA A 631 -8.37 78.38 100.99
CA ALA A 631 -9.06 77.67 99.92
C ALA A 631 -9.97 78.62 99.13
N SER A 632 -9.63 78.87 97.86
CA SER A 632 -10.42 79.71 96.95
C SER A 632 -11.56 78.98 96.25
N VAL A 633 -11.70 77.67 96.49
CA VAL A 633 -12.55 76.74 95.72
C VAL A 633 -13.22 75.76 96.68
N SER A 634 -14.47 75.37 96.39
CA SER A 634 -15.22 74.41 97.21
C SER A 634 -14.55 73.02 97.22
N PRO A 635 -14.64 72.23 98.30
CA PRO A 635 -14.16 70.84 98.32
C PRO A 635 -14.70 69.98 97.16
N VAL A 636 -15.92 70.25 96.70
CA VAL A 636 -16.55 69.56 95.56
C VAL A 636 -15.86 69.90 94.24
N GLU A 637 -15.48 71.16 94.05
CA GLU A 637 -14.79 71.63 92.84
C GLU A 637 -13.33 71.17 92.81
N LEU A 638 -12.63 71.14 93.94
CA LEU A 638 -11.32 70.50 94.08
C LEU A 638 -11.39 69.00 93.76
N ALA A 639 -12.43 68.30 94.25
CA ALA A 639 -12.66 66.89 93.90
C ALA A 639 -12.94 66.72 92.40
N LYS A 640 -13.64 67.66 91.75
CA LYS A 640 -13.85 67.67 90.29
C LYS A 640 -12.53 67.83 89.52
N GLN A 641 -11.65 68.73 89.96
CA GLN A 641 -10.32 68.91 89.35
C GLN A 641 -9.42 67.67 89.55
N ARG A 642 -9.45 67.03 90.74
CA ARG A 642 -8.75 65.76 90.99
C ARG A 642 -9.25 64.63 90.08
N ARG A 643 -10.58 64.53 89.89
CA ARG A 643 -11.18 63.57 88.93
C ARG A 643 -10.76 63.88 87.49
N GLU A 644 -10.70 65.16 87.12
CA GLU A 644 -10.24 65.57 85.80
C GLU A 644 -8.77 65.23 85.55
N LYS A 645 -7.88 65.47 86.53
CA LYS A 645 -6.47 65.02 86.47
C LYS A 645 -6.40 63.52 86.26
N ARG A 646 -7.13 62.73 87.07
CA ARG A 646 -7.17 61.26 86.94
C ARG A 646 -7.65 60.82 85.54
N ARG A 647 -8.66 61.49 84.98
CA ARG A 647 -9.14 61.23 83.61
C ARG A 647 -8.06 61.52 82.56
N GLN A 648 -7.29 62.59 82.70
CA GLN A 648 -6.19 62.89 81.76
C GLN A 648 -5.01 61.91 81.91
N VAL A 649 -4.74 61.42 83.12
CA VAL A 649 -3.74 60.35 83.34
C VAL A 649 -4.14 59.08 82.58
N LEU A 650 -5.40 58.64 82.70
CA LEU A 650 -5.90 57.48 81.96
C LEU A 650 -5.80 57.68 80.44
N LYS A 651 -6.13 58.88 79.93
CA LYS A 651 -5.99 59.20 78.50
C LYS A 651 -4.53 59.17 78.02
N LEU A 652 -3.59 59.61 78.85
CA LEU A 652 -2.16 59.53 78.53
C LEU A 652 -1.67 58.08 78.53
N GLU A 653 -2.12 57.26 79.49
CA GLU A 653 -1.85 55.82 79.50
C GLU A 653 -2.40 55.12 78.26
N GLU A 654 -3.64 55.41 77.87
CA GLU A 654 -4.24 54.93 76.62
C GLU A 654 -3.40 55.35 75.39
N ALA A 655 -2.96 56.61 75.33
CA ALA A 655 -2.13 57.10 74.23
C ALA A 655 -0.75 56.40 74.17
N ARG A 656 -0.10 56.20 75.33
CA ARG A 656 1.17 55.45 75.44
C ARG A 656 1.01 53.98 75.06
N ILE A 657 -0.11 53.35 75.42
CA ILE A 657 -0.41 51.97 75.01
C ILE A 657 -0.58 51.89 73.49
N LYS A 658 -1.28 52.85 72.88
CA LYS A 658 -1.43 52.92 71.42
C LYS A 658 -0.09 53.09 70.71
N GLU A 659 0.73 54.05 71.14
CA GLU A 659 2.09 54.27 70.60
C GLU A 659 2.97 53.02 70.75
N LYS A 660 2.99 52.37 71.93
CA LYS A 660 3.72 51.11 72.15
C LYS A 660 3.24 49.98 71.25
N ARG A 661 1.93 49.86 71.00
CA ARG A 661 1.37 48.86 70.08
C ARG A 661 1.83 49.10 68.64
N VAL A 662 1.82 50.37 68.19
CA VAL A 662 2.31 50.73 66.85
C VAL A 662 3.81 50.41 66.74
N LEU A 663 4.62 50.77 67.75
CA LEU A 663 6.06 50.48 67.79
C LEU A 663 6.40 48.98 67.85
N ALA A 664 5.56 48.17 68.51
CA ALA A 664 5.72 46.71 68.55
C ALA A 664 5.47 46.05 67.17
N GLY A 665 4.83 46.76 66.24
CA GLY A 665 4.52 46.29 64.90
C GLY A 665 3.43 45.21 64.89
N ALA A 666 3.55 44.25 63.97
CA ALA A 666 2.56 43.19 63.81
C ALA A 666 2.44 42.27 65.04
N ASP A 667 1.20 41.92 65.41
CA ASP A 667 0.88 40.98 66.48
C ASP A 667 1.48 39.57 66.20
N PRO A 668 1.75 38.76 67.24
CA PRO A 668 2.26 37.40 67.08
C PRO A 668 1.41 36.53 66.13
N VAL A 669 0.09 36.72 66.14
CA VAL A 669 -0.87 36.04 65.25
C VAL A 669 -0.69 36.49 63.79
N ALA A 670 -0.49 37.79 63.56
CA ALA A 670 -0.26 38.31 62.22
C ALA A 670 1.09 37.82 61.66
N ARG A 671 2.14 37.76 62.49
CA ARG A 671 3.45 37.22 62.11
C ARG A 671 3.39 35.73 61.78
N SER A 672 2.68 34.94 62.58
CA SER A 672 2.52 33.51 62.30
C SER A 672 1.67 33.26 61.05
N ALA A 673 0.61 34.04 60.84
CA ALA A 673 -0.22 33.97 59.64
C ALA A 673 0.58 34.30 58.37
N ALA A 674 1.41 35.34 58.38
CA ALA A 674 2.27 35.71 57.25
C ALA A 674 3.30 34.61 56.91
N LYS A 675 3.96 34.05 57.93
CA LYS A 675 4.88 32.91 57.74
C LYS A 675 4.18 31.67 57.19
N LEU A 676 2.98 31.37 57.68
CA LEU A 676 2.20 30.24 57.20
C LEU A 676 1.74 30.43 55.75
N ALA A 677 1.35 31.65 55.38
CA ALA A 677 0.98 31.98 54.00
C ALA A 677 2.16 31.79 53.04
N LEU A 678 3.34 32.28 53.41
CA LEU A 678 4.57 32.07 52.65
C LEU A 678 4.90 30.58 52.50
N LEU A 679 4.92 29.82 53.60
CA LEU A 679 5.20 28.38 53.58
C LEU A 679 4.20 27.61 52.70
N LYS A 680 2.91 27.96 52.76
CA LYS A 680 1.89 27.36 51.90
C LYS A 680 2.18 27.60 50.42
N GLN A 681 2.60 28.82 50.08
CA GLN A 681 2.93 29.17 48.70
C GLN A 681 4.23 28.51 48.22
N GLU A 682 5.23 28.35 49.09
CA GLU A 682 6.46 27.59 48.80
C GLU A 682 6.17 26.12 48.50
N VAL A 683 5.38 25.48 49.36
CA VAL A 683 4.95 24.09 49.16
C VAL A 683 4.19 23.95 47.84
N LYS A 684 3.22 24.84 47.58
CA LYS A 684 2.46 24.85 46.33
C LYS A 684 3.36 24.97 45.10
N THR A 685 4.30 25.92 45.11
CA THR A 685 5.28 26.11 44.02
C THR A 685 6.10 24.83 43.79
N SER A 686 6.62 24.21 44.86
CA SER A 686 7.42 22.98 44.76
C SER A 686 6.63 21.77 44.23
N VAL A 687 5.35 21.68 44.56
CA VAL A 687 4.45 20.62 44.05
C VAL A 687 4.22 20.83 42.56
N THR A 688 3.91 22.06 42.14
CA THR A 688 3.71 22.37 40.71
C THR A 688 4.97 22.12 39.87
N GLU A 689 6.17 22.39 40.39
CA GLU A 689 7.44 22.05 39.74
C GLU A 689 7.58 20.55 39.46
N LYS A 690 7.24 19.72 40.45
CA LYS A 690 7.28 18.25 40.29
C LYS A 690 6.20 17.75 39.33
N GLU A 691 4.99 18.29 39.41
CA GLU A 691 3.87 17.92 38.52
C GLU A 691 4.19 18.25 37.06
N VAL A 692 4.71 19.45 36.78
CA VAL A 692 5.12 19.87 35.44
C VAL A 692 6.23 18.96 34.92
N GLY A 693 7.26 18.68 35.74
CA GLY A 693 8.34 17.77 35.36
C GLY A 693 7.85 16.35 35.03
N HIS A 694 6.97 15.79 35.85
CA HIS A 694 6.41 14.46 35.63
C HIS A 694 5.53 14.39 34.37
N SER A 695 4.69 15.42 34.15
CA SER A 695 3.85 15.53 32.96
C SER A 695 4.68 15.59 31.67
N GLN A 696 5.73 16.42 31.66
CA GLN A 696 6.61 16.57 30.49
C GLN A 696 7.38 15.29 30.18
N LEU A 697 7.88 14.58 31.19
CA LEU A 697 8.55 13.29 31.01
C LEU A 697 7.62 12.24 30.42
N ARG A 698 6.39 12.14 30.97
CA ARG A 698 5.38 11.18 30.47
C ARG A 698 5.04 11.43 29.01
N GLN A 699 4.76 12.68 28.64
CA GLN A 699 4.42 13.02 27.26
C GLN A 699 5.62 12.88 26.30
N GLY A 700 6.83 13.17 26.77
CA GLY A 700 8.06 12.96 26.02
C GLY A 700 8.25 11.49 25.64
N PHE A 701 8.02 10.58 26.58
CA PHE A 701 8.08 9.14 26.33
C PHE A 701 7.03 8.67 25.32
N GLU A 702 5.78 9.16 25.41
CA GLU A 702 4.72 8.84 24.45
C GLU A 702 5.07 9.32 23.03
N TYR A 703 5.66 10.52 22.90
CA TYR A 703 6.15 11.03 21.62
C TYR A 703 7.27 10.16 21.03
N GLU A 704 8.26 9.76 21.83
CA GLU A 704 9.34 8.88 21.39
C GLU A 704 8.81 7.53 20.87
N GLN A 705 7.83 6.93 21.54
CA GLN A 705 7.18 5.71 21.06
C GLN A 705 6.51 5.91 19.70
N ALA A 706 5.85 7.05 19.49
CA ALA A 706 5.23 7.38 18.21
C ALA A 706 6.26 7.55 17.10
N VAL A 707 7.41 8.20 17.36
CA VAL A 707 8.52 8.31 16.41
C VAL A 707 9.03 6.94 15.99
N LEU A 708 9.24 6.02 16.94
CA LEU A 708 9.68 4.65 16.65
C LEU A 708 8.66 3.90 15.78
N SER A 709 7.36 4.11 16.01
CA SER A 709 6.31 3.51 15.18
C SER A 709 6.31 4.05 13.74
N PHE A 710 6.47 5.37 13.57
CA PHE A 710 6.56 6.01 12.26
C PHE A 710 7.73 5.45 11.43
N VAL A 711 8.92 5.38 12.02
CA VAL A 711 10.12 4.81 11.36
C VAL A 711 9.91 3.34 10.96
N ARG A 712 9.17 2.57 11.77
CA ARG A 712 8.85 1.17 11.45
C ARG A 712 7.96 1.05 10.22
N TYR A 713 6.90 1.87 10.13
CA TYR A 713 6.00 1.88 8.97
C TYR A 713 6.69 2.38 7.70
N GLU A 714 7.55 3.40 7.83
CA GLU A 714 8.33 3.94 6.71
C GLU A 714 9.23 2.86 6.08
N LYS A 715 9.95 2.09 6.93
CA LYS A 715 10.77 0.96 6.47
C LYS A 715 9.95 -0.13 5.77
N ARG A 716 8.75 -0.44 6.28
CA ARG A 716 7.84 -1.43 5.66
C ARG A 716 7.32 -0.94 4.32
N LEU A 717 6.92 0.32 4.22
CA LEU A 717 6.47 0.94 2.98
C LEU A 717 7.58 0.93 1.91
N ALA A 718 8.81 1.29 2.28
CA ALA A 718 9.95 1.23 1.38
C ALA A 718 10.19 -0.18 0.83
N LYS A 719 10.02 -1.21 1.67
CA LYS A 719 10.08 -2.62 1.24
C LYS A 719 8.95 -2.97 0.25
N LEU A 720 7.71 -2.57 0.53
CA LEU A 720 6.57 -2.82 -0.37
C LEU A 720 6.72 -2.10 -1.71
N LYS A 721 7.23 -0.86 -1.72
CA LYS A 721 7.52 -0.12 -2.97
C LYS A 721 8.55 -0.84 -3.84
N LYS A 722 9.59 -1.43 -3.22
CA LYS A 722 10.55 -2.31 -3.92
C LYS A 722 9.86 -3.56 -4.49
N GLN A 723 8.97 -4.20 -3.73
CA GLN A 723 8.21 -5.36 -4.20
C GLN A 723 7.26 -5.01 -5.36
N ALA A 724 6.62 -3.83 -5.33
CA ALA A 724 5.80 -3.34 -6.43
C ALA A 724 6.60 -3.09 -7.71
N ALA A 725 7.82 -2.55 -7.60
CA ALA A 725 8.70 -2.39 -8.77
C ALA A 725 9.03 -3.74 -9.43
N ASN A 726 9.12 -4.81 -8.64
CA ASN A 726 9.37 -6.17 -9.14
C ASN A 726 8.17 -6.83 -9.85
N HIS A 727 6.99 -6.19 -9.89
CA HIS A 727 5.83 -6.71 -10.66
C HIS A 727 5.98 -6.49 -12.17
N VAL A 728 6.90 -5.61 -12.58
CA VAL A 728 7.28 -5.43 -13.97
C VAL A 728 8.61 -6.13 -14.15
N ILE A 729 8.60 -7.24 -14.88
CA ILE A 729 9.78 -8.05 -15.12
C ILE A 729 10.34 -7.66 -16.49
N ALA A 730 11.58 -7.20 -16.48
CA ALA A 730 12.34 -6.85 -17.67
C ALA A 730 13.26 -8.00 -18.08
N SER A 731 13.53 -8.08 -19.37
CA SER A 731 14.44 -9.07 -19.94
C SER A 731 15.87 -8.87 -19.43
N PRO A 732 16.53 -9.90 -18.87
CA PRO A 732 17.92 -9.82 -18.43
C PRO A 732 18.94 -9.76 -19.58
N GLY A 733 18.55 -10.16 -20.80
CA GLY A 733 19.44 -10.24 -21.97
C GLY A 733 18.68 -10.04 -23.28
N ALA A 734 19.38 -10.03 -24.41
CA ALA A 734 18.75 -10.04 -25.73
C ALA A 734 18.61 -11.47 -26.24
N GLY A 735 17.52 -11.78 -26.93
CA GLY A 735 17.26 -13.09 -27.51
C GLY A 735 15.77 -13.34 -27.74
N MET A 736 15.45 -14.56 -28.20
CA MET A 736 14.09 -15.00 -28.43
C MET A 736 13.43 -15.44 -27.12
N ILE A 737 12.12 -15.23 -26.96
CA ILE A 737 11.40 -15.63 -25.73
C ILE A 737 10.76 -17.00 -25.90
N CYS A 738 11.02 -17.89 -24.93
CA CYS A 738 10.37 -19.19 -24.81
C CYS A 738 9.58 -19.27 -23.50
N TYR A 739 8.35 -19.76 -23.56
CA TYR A 739 7.51 -19.89 -22.38
C TYR A 739 7.86 -21.17 -21.62
N ASN A 740 8.17 -21.04 -20.33
CA ASN A 740 8.40 -22.20 -19.48
C ASN A 740 7.07 -22.71 -18.93
N LYS A 741 7.01 -24.03 -18.69
CA LYS A 741 5.90 -24.65 -17.98
C LYS A 741 6.01 -24.37 -16.49
N ILE A 742 4.92 -23.89 -15.91
CA ILE A 742 4.84 -23.55 -14.49
C ILE A 742 3.65 -24.25 -13.86
N TRP A 743 3.73 -24.46 -12.55
CA TRP A 743 2.59 -24.92 -11.77
C TRP A 743 1.52 -23.82 -11.71
N ASN A 744 0.34 -24.11 -12.26
CA ASN A 744 -0.76 -23.15 -12.35
C ASN A 744 -2.08 -23.84 -11.98
N SER A 745 -2.61 -23.54 -10.79
CA SER A 745 -3.94 -24.02 -10.34
C SER A 745 -4.19 -25.54 -10.45
N GLY A 746 -3.19 -26.36 -10.12
CA GLY A 746 -3.33 -27.83 -10.04
C GLY A 746 -2.90 -28.58 -11.30
N THR A 747 -2.59 -27.87 -12.39
CA THR A 747 -2.02 -28.42 -13.62
C THR A 747 -0.68 -27.77 -13.93
N ILE A 748 0.17 -28.48 -14.67
CA ILE A 748 1.35 -27.88 -15.30
C ILE A 748 0.92 -27.42 -16.69
N SER A 749 1.06 -26.13 -16.94
CA SER A 749 0.80 -25.52 -18.25
C SER A 749 1.87 -24.48 -18.57
N LYS A 750 2.01 -24.13 -19.86
CA LYS A 750 2.82 -22.98 -20.26
C LYS A 750 2.30 -21.72 -19.55
N VAL A 751 3.21 -20.81 -19.21
CA VAL A 751 2.82 -19.53 -18.61
C VAL A 751 1.91 -18.77 -19.58
N ASN A 752 0.71 -18.43 -19.13
CA ASN A 752 -0.27 -17.69 -19.91
C ASN A 752 -0.75 -16.47 -19.12
N VAL A 753 -1.44 -15.55 -19.81
CA VAL A 753 -2.15 -14.46 -19.13
C VAL A 753 -3.20 -15.07 -18.20
N GLY A 754 -3.11 -14.75 -16.91
CA GLY A 754 -3.91 -15.33 -15.84
C GLY A 754 -3.17 -16.33 -14.93
N SER A 755 -1.99 -16.83 -15.31
CA SER A 755 -1.22 -17.78 -14.49
C SER A 755 -0.71 -17.16 -13.19
N GLN A 756 -0.75 -17.91 -12.09
CA GLN A 756 -0.26 -17.45 -10.78
C GLN A 756 1.25 -17.73 -10.62
N VAL A 757 2.06 -16.71 -10.33
CA VAL A 757 3.53 -16.83 -10.31
C VAL A 757 4.16 -16.30 -9.02
N GLY A 758 4.93 -17.15 -8.34
CA GLY A 758 5.57 -16.83 -7.08
C GLY A 758 7.03 -16.34 -7.21
N PRO A 759 7.63 -15.84 -6.12
CA PRO A 759 9.05 -15.52 -6.09
C PRO A 759 9.90 -16.73 -6.47
N ARG A 760 10.94 -16.50 -7.28
CA ARG A 760 11.87 -17.50 -7.84
C ARG A 760 11.29 -18.46 -8.87
N PHE A 761 10.05 -18.25 -9.33
CA PHE A 761 9.54 -19.03 -10.45
C PHE A 761 10.30 -18.65 -11.72
N ASN A 762 10.74 -19.64 -12.49
CA ASN A 762 11.31 -19.45 -13.81
C ASN A 762 10.19 -19.47 -14.85
N ILE A 763 9.79 -18.29 -15.32
CA ILE A 763 8.58 -18.13 -16.14
C ILE A 763 8.89 -18.09 -17.64
N LEU A 764 10.04 -17.55 -18.04
CA LEU A 764 10.49 -17.48 -19.42
C LEU A 764 11.95 -17.89 -19.51
N SER A 765 12.36 -18.44 -20.64
CA SER A 765 13.76 -18.67 -20.97
C SER A 765 14.14 -17.90 -22.23
N ILE A 766 15.37 -17.38 -22.25
CA ILE A 766 15.95 -16.68 -23.40
C ILE A 766 17.14 -17.51 -23.88
N PRO A 767 16.94 -18.42 -24.84
CA PRO A 767 18.01 -19.22 -25.42
C PRO A 767 18.97 -18.35 -26.24
N ASP A 768 20.27 -18.56 -26.04
CA ASP A 768 21.33 -17.99 -26.87
C ASP A 768 21.42 -18.79 -28.18
N LEU A 769 21.03 -18.17 -29.29
CA LEU A 769 20.99 -18.81 -30.60
C LEU A 769 22.37 -18.87 -31.30
N SER A 770 23.40 -18.22 -30.73
CA SER A 770 24.74 -18.18 -31.34
C SER A 770 25.51 -19.50 -31.22
N GLN A 771 25.16 -20.32 -30.22
CA GLN A 771 25.82 -21.60 -29.96
C GLN A 771 24.74 -22.66 -29.67
N MET A 772 24.60 -23.61 -30.58
CA MET A 772 23.67 -24.74 -30.43
C MET A 772 24.43 -26.07 -30.43
N TYR A 773 23.90 -27.03 -29.69
CA TYR A 773 24.39 -28.40 -29.70
C TYR A 773 23.23 -29.38 -29.87
N VAL A 774 23.46 -30.49 -30.53
CA VAL A 774 22.53 -31.63 -30.56
C VAL A 774 22.86 -32.51 -29.36
N SER A 775 21.85 -32.78 -28.53
CA SER A 775 21.94 -33.79 -27.47
C SER A 775 21.45 -35.12 -28.02
N VAL A 776 22.34 -36.11 -28.05
CA VAL A 776 22.08 -37.43 -28.63
C VAL A 776 22.34 -38.51 -27.59
N GLU A 777 21.45 -39.51 -27.52
CA GLU A 777 21.63 -40.71 -26.69
C GLU A 777 22.37 -41.79 -27.48
N VAL A 778 23.64 -42.03 -27.14
CA VAL A 778 24.47 -43.02 -27.82
C VAL A 778 24.53 -44.30 -26.98
N PRO A 779 24.32 -45.50 -27.55
CA PRO A 779 24.48 -46.77 -26.86
C PRO A 779 25.87 -46.95 -26.27
N GLU A 780 25.95 -47.50 -25.05
CA GLU A 780 27.20 -47.76 -24.33
C GLU A 780 28.23 -48.53 -25.17
N LYS A 781 27.79 -49.43 -26.05
CA LYS A 781 28.68 -50.20 -26.94
C LYS A 781 29.58 -49.34 -27.83
N TYR A 782 29.18 -48.10 -28.13
CA TYR A 782 29.98 -47.17 -28.92
C TYR A 782 30.85 -46.24 -28.07
N PHE A 783 30.80 -46.29 -26.74
CA PHE A 783 31.56 -45.40 -25.85
C PHE A 783 33.06 -45.37 -26.17
N SER A 784 33.67 -46.52 -26.47
CA SER A 784 35.10 -46.59 -26.81
C SER A 784 35.47 -45.94 -28.15
N GLN A 785 34.48 -45.69 -29.02
CA GLN A 785 34.66 -45.12 -30.36
C GLN A 785 34.34 -43.62 -30.40
N VAL A 786 33.76 -43.07 -29.33
CA VAL A 786 33.32 -41.68 -29.25
C VAL A 786 34.31 -40.89 -28.38
N SER A 787 34.88 -39.80 -28.92
CA SER A 787 35.84 -38.95 -28.21
C SER A 787 35.58 -37.46 -28.45
N GLU A 788 35.91 -36.63 -27.46
CA GLU A 788 35.80 -35.18 -27.58
C GLU A 788 36.68 -34.65 -28.72
N GLY A 789 36.12 -33.73 -29.50
CA GLY A 789 36.75 -33.14 -30.67
C GLY A 789 36.49 -33.86 -31.99
N MET A 790 35.83 -35.04 -31.98
CA MET A 790 35.45 -35.81 -33.17
C MET A 790 34.56 -34.98 -34.11
N SER A 791 34.86 -35.01 -35.42
CA SER A 791 34.05 -34.36 -36.46
C SER A 791 32.92 -35.28 -36.91
N LEU A 792 31.71 -34.75 -36.93
CA LEU A 792 30.45 -35.46 -37.17
C LEU A 792 29.62 -34.71 -38.21
N GLU A 793 28.70 -35.42 -38.85
CA GLU A 793 27.75 -34.84 -39.81
C GLU A 793 26.36 -34.78 -39.15
N VAL A 794 25.69 -33.63 -39.24
CA VAL A 794 24.36 -33.42 -38.65
C VAL A 794 23.39 -32.97 -39.73
N GLN A 795 22.28 -33.69 -39.87
CA GLN A 795 21.20 -33.35 -40.79
C GLN A 795 19.98 -32.92 -39.99
N ILE A 796 19.41 -31.77 -40.32
CA ILE A 796 18.19 -31.26 -39.70
C ILE A 796 17.06 -31.38 -40.74
N PRO A 797 16.14 -32.35 -40.62
CA PRO A 797 15.13 -32.60 -41.64
C PRO A 797 14.23 -31.40 -41.94
N SER A 798 14.02 -30.52 -40.95
CA SER A 798 13.24 -29.28 -41.10
C SER A 798 13.93 -28.20 -41.94
N LEU A 799 15.24 -28.32 -42.20
CA LEU A 799 16.02 -27.43 -43.07
C LEU A 799 16.32 -28.05 -44.46
N GLY A 800 15.83 -29.26 -44.75
CA GLY A 800 16.04 -29.97 -46.02
C GLY A 800 17.08 -31.09 -45.95
N GLU A 801 17.61 -31.53 -47.10
CA GLU A 801 18.60 -32.62 -47.23
C GLU A 801 20.05 -32.19 -46.92
N MET A 802 20.22 -31.03 -46.30
CA MET A 802 21.54 -30.42 -46.11
C MET A 802 22.26 -31.00 -44.89
N VAL A 803 23.51 -31.38 -45.08
CA VAL A 803 24.38 -31.90 -44.02
C VAL A 803 25.27 -30.77 -43.48
N LEU A 804 25.20 -30.54 -42.16
CA LEU A 804 26.02 -29.55 -41.45
C LEU A 804 27.21 -30.25 -40.79
N GLN A 805 28.37 -29.59 -40.81
CA GLN A 805 29.54 -30.06 -40.07
C GLN A 805 29.36 -29.75 -38.58
N ALA A 806 29.67 -30.73 -37.74
CA ALA A 806 29.55 -30.61 -36.31
C ALA A 806 30.75 -31.21 -35.59
N ARG A 807 30.93 -30.81 -34.33
CA ARG A 807 32.02 -31.30 -33.49
C ARG A 807 31.47 -31.81 -32.17
N LEU A 808 31.95 -32.97 -31.74
CA LEU A 808 31.66 -33.48 -30.41
C LEU A 808 32.39 -32.63 -29.36
N VAL A 809 31.65 -32.00 -28.44
CA VAL A 809 32.20 -31.05 -27.45
C VAL A 809 32.18 -31.61 -26.03
N GLY A 810 31.29 -32.56 -25.74
CA GLY A 810 31.22 -33.14 -24.41
C GLY A 810 30.54 -34.49 -24.37
N LEU A 811 31.02 -35.33 -23.47
CA LEU A 811 30.46 -36.63 -23.11
C LEU A 811 29.88 -36.53 -21.70
N ASP A 812 28.61 -36.87 -21.51
CA ASP A 812 28.05 -36.95 -20.16
C ASP A 812 28.68 -38.14 -19.43
N PHE A 813 29.04 -37.93 -18.16
CA PHE A 813 29.73 -38.94 -17.34
C PHE A 813 28.81 -40.07 -16.87
N ILE A 814 27.49 -39.85 -16.89
CA ILE A 814 26.48 -40.76 -16.34
C ILE A 814 25.82 -41.52 -17.49
N PHE A 815 25.76 -42.84 -17.36
CA PHE A 815 25.04 -43.74 -18.25
C PHE A 815 23.64 -43.98 -17.70
N GLU A 816 22.63 -43.94 -18.57
CA GLU A 816 21.23 -44.09 -18.24
C GLU A 816 20.63 -45.26 -19.03
N ASN A 817 19.65 -45.96 -18.47
CA ASN A 817 18.87 -46.92 -19.25
C ASN A 817 17.98 -46.15 -20.22
N LYS A 818 18.01 -46.52 -21.51
CA LYS A 818 17.15 -45.92 -22.53
C LYS A 818 15.68 -46.09 -22.15
N GLU A 819 14.96 -44.97 -22.01
CA GLU A 819 13.54 -45.01 -21.70
C GLU A 819 12.74 -45.66 -22.85
N LYS A 820 11.86 -46.61 -22.53
CA LYS A 820 11.00 -47.23 -23.54
C LYS A 820 9.93 -46.21 -23.98
N LYS A 821 9.95 -45.82 -25.26
CA LYS A 821 8.80 -45.16 -25.91
C LYS A 821 7.60 -46.12 -25.86
N ASP A 822 6.49 -45.69 -25.25
CA ASP A 822 5.30 -46.50 -24.91
C ASP A 822 4.64 -47.26 -26.09
N SER A 823 5.06 -47.02 -27.33
CA SER A 823 4.51 -47.68 -28.54
C SER A 823 4.91 -49.15 -28.73
N GLN A 824 5.80 -49.73 -27.89
CA GLN A 824 6.27 -51.11 -28.01
C GLN A 824 5.91 -52.04 -26.83
N VAL A 825 4.87 -51.73 -26.06
CA VAL A 825 4.38 -52.67 -25.03
C VAL A 825 3.32 -53.60 -25.64
N GLY A 826 3.77 -54.72 -26.21
CA GLY A 826 2.88 -55.85 -26.50
C GLY A 826 2.34 -56.42 -25.19
N LEU A 827 1.05 -56.73 -25.14
CA LEU A 827 0.33 -57.17 -23.93
C LEU A 827 0.81 -58.50 -23.31
N TYR A 828 1.81 -59.16 -23.91
CA TYR A 828 2.43 -60.38 -23.39
C TYR A 828 3.89 -60.49 -23.85
N SER A 829 4.84 -59.98 -23.06
CA SER A 829 6.23 -60.45 -23.13
C SER A 829 6.87 -60.46 -21.73
N SER A 830 6.86 -61.62 -21.09
CA SER A 830 7.55 -61.91 -19.83
C SER A 830 9.05 -62.22 -20.03
N HIS A 831 9.65 -61.68 -21.09
CA HIS A 831 11.10 -61.60 -21.24
C HIS A 831 11.41 -60.11 -21.41
N GLU A 832 11.93 -59.51 -20.34
CA GLU A 832 12.50 -58.18 -20.37
C GLU A 832 13.84 -58.31 -21.14
N PRO A 833 13.98 -57.81 -22.39
CA PRO A 833 15.32 -57.62 -22.92
C PRO A 833 16.00 -56.61 -21.98
N LEU A 834 17.27 -56.88 -21.61
CA LEU A 834 18.09 -55.89 -20.91
C LEU A 834 17.96 -54.55 -21.65
N GLY A 835 17.49 -53.51 -20.95
CA GLY A 835 17.39 -52.17 -21.52
C GLY A 835 18.73 -51.74 -22.09
N GLU A 836 18.73 -51.18 -23.29
CA GLU A 836 19.93 -50.62 -23.90
C GLU A 836 20.42 -49.46 -23.01
N VAL A 837 21.64 -49.58 -22.47
CA VAL A 837 22.28 -48.51 -21.69
C VAL A 837 22.83 -47.48 -22.68
N VAL A 838 22.51 -46.21 -22.46
CA VAL A 838 22.93 -45.08 -23.31
C VAL A 838 23.67 -44.04 -22.46
N PHE A 839 24.51 -43.24 -23.11
CA PHE A 839 25.10 -42.03 -22.54
C PHE A 839 24.80 -40.86 -23.46
N LYS A 840 24.65 -39.66 -22.88
CA LYS A 840 24.33 -38.45 -23.64
C LYS A 840 25.59 -37.80 -24.16
N VAL A 841 25.55 -37.39 -25.42
CA VAL A 841 26.65 -36.74 -26.12
C VAL A 841 26.20 -35.37 -26.60
N ARG A 842 27.05 -34.35 -26.40
CA ARG A 842 26.78 -32.98 -26.84
C ARG A 842 27.61 -32.65 -28.08
N ILE A 843 26.91 -32.37 -29.16
CA ILE A 843 27.50 -32.18 -30.48
C ILE A 843 27.24 -30.75 -30.93
N GLN A 844 28.25 -29.90 -30.91
CA GLN A 844 28.12 -28.51 -31.35
C GLN A 844 28.02 -28.45 -32.86
N VAL A 845 26.98 -27.81 -33.38
CA VAL A 845 26.74 -27.64 -34.82
C VAL A 845 27.32 -26.32 -35.27
N ASP A 846 28.11 -26.32 -36.34
CA ASP A 846 28.63 -25.09 -36.94
C ASP A 846 27.60 -24.53 -37.94
N ALA A 847 26.84 -23.53 -37.49
CA ALA A 847 25.70 -22.99 -38.22
C ALA A 847 26.04 -21.92 -39.27
N GLY A 848 27.25 -21.34 -39.23
CA GLY A 848 27.59 -20.14 -40.02
C GLY A 848 26.65 -18.96 -39.72
N GLU A 849 26.18 -18.24 -40.75
CA GLU A 849 25.21 -17.12 -40.62
C GLU A 849 23.73 -17.58 -40.49
N ARG A 850 23.47 -18.88 -40.36
CA ARG A 850 22.10 -19.43 -40.45
C ARG A 850 21.44 -19.49 -39.08
N LYS A 851 20.18 -19.02 -39.01
CA LYS A 851 19.36 -19.10 -37.80
C LYS A 851 18.87 -20.54 -37.59
N LEU A 852 19.58 -21.29 -36.75
CA LEU A 852 19.10 -22.57 -36.21
C LEU A 852 18.00 -22.31 -35.15
N LYS A 853 17.13 -23.30 -34.93
CA LYS A 853 16.02 -23.20 -33.95
C LYS A 853 16.15 -24.25 -32.85
N PRO A 854 16.08 -23.86 -31.57
CA PRO A 854 16.10 -24.81 -30.46
C PRO A 854 14.84 -25.71 -30.49
N GLY A 855 15.00 -26.97 -30.12
CA GLY A 855 13.96 -28.01 -30.14
C GLY A 855 13.83 -28.78 -31.46
N ALA A 856 14.56 -28.39 -32.52
CA ALA A 856 14.55 -29.12 -33.78
C ALA A 856 15.17 -30.52 -33.64
N VAL A 857 14.55 -31.52 -34.25
CA VAL A 857 15.14 -32.86 -34.32
C VAL A 857 16.28 -32.84 -35.35
N ALA A 858 17.42 -33.36 -34.95
CA ALA A 858 18.60 -33.47 -35.79
C ALA A 858 19.07 -34.92 -35.81
N GLU A 859 19.35 -35.45 -37.00
CA GLU A 859 19.98 -36.74 -37.17
C GLU A 859 21.49 -36.55 -37.23
N VAL A 860 22.22 -37.28 -36.39
CA VAL A 860 23.67 -37.20 -36.30
C VAL A 860 24.27 -38.47 -36.86
N PHE A 861 25.17 -38.33 -37.82
CA PHE A 861 25.94 -39.41 -38.41
C PHE A 861 27.35 -39.45 -37.82
N PHE A 862 27.67 -40.58 -37.19
CA PHE A 862 28.99 -40.85 -36.67
C PHE A 862 29.90 -41.46 -37.75
N PRO A 863 31.20 -41.15 -37.77
CA PRO A 863 32.14 -41.63 -38.80
C PRO A 863 32.51 -43.10 -38.63
N PHE A 864 32.06 -43.76 -37.57
CA PHE A 864 32.28 -45.18 -37.32
C PHE A 864 31.07 -46.02 -37.76
N ARG A 865 31.35 -47.28 -38.13
CA ARG A 865 30.35 -48.21 -38.66
C ARG A 865 29.47 -48.76 -37.55
N GLN A 866 28.20 -49.00 -37.88
CA GLN A 866 27.31 -49.74 -37.01
C GLN A 866 27.84 -51.19 -36.89
N PHE A 867 28.16 -51.60 -35.66
CA PHE A 867 28.50 -52.98 -35.28
C PHE A 867 27.27 -53.78 -34.90
#